data_AF-A0A3D8Y492-F1
#
_entry.id   AF-A0A3D8Y492-F1
#
_cell.length_a   1.000
_cell.length_b   1.000
_cell.length_c   1.000
_cell.angle_alpha   90.00
_cell.angle_beta   90.00
_cell.angle_gamma   90.00
#
_symmetry.space_group_name_H-M   'P 1'
#
loop_
_entity.id
_entity.type
_entity.pdbx_description
1 polymer ?
#
loop_
_entity_poly.entity_id
_entity_poly.type
_entity_poly.pdbx_seq_one_letter_code
_entity_poly.pdbx_strand_id
1 'polypeptide(L)'
;MKKLFLLSFVIFFAFRPAEKQIQVFLIGDSTLSTKKPGDAPETGWGMVLQDYFETDKVSVQNHAQNGRSTKSFINEGRWTAVLKDLKPGDYVFIQFGHNDQKDKDTTRFTAPNGDYRKNLIRFVKETQAKGGKAVLITPVMRRRFDEKGAFTDTHGEYPAAVKAVASELKVPVIDLHTKSGEVIKSMGPEASKELFMHLEGGVYARAPKGLIDDTHFSGYGASVMAGIVADGIKNQIPELAKSLKHFGTTDKYVYELPKVLVPAFKKDTFNIIQYGAKSDGVQLNSVAINKAIDDCSAKGGGTVLIPDGFWLSGPIVLKNNVNLHISKGALLQFSDNYDDYPVVKTSWEGLDAVRCQSPISATNATNIAITGGGIVDGAGQVWRAVKREKLTDGQWKKLVASGGLVDKDQRIWYPSEKSLLGNNTKGAGNIAAGFNETNVAPFKDFLRPNMVRFTNCKKILLDGVTFQNSPAWNIHPMLCEHITLRNLTVRNPWYAQNGDGVDLESCRFGVIDNCTFDVGDDGICIKSGRDEEGRKRGVPTENIIVQNSTVFHGHGGFVIGSEMSGGVKNIFITNCNFLGTDVGLRFKTARGRGGVVEDIFVSDINMTNIPGEAILFDMYYMAKDPVPQLGEKNELPVMKSEPVNDGTPQFKNFNIRNVVAKGAETGILVRGLPEMSIKNITIENAVLQSNKGFVCIEGENINLKNVTLLTKDKTVMQIQNSTNVTMDGIQYAEGRDLLLNVTGDRSKSIKLINTDEKKAKKAVQFGGNASEKVFSRK
;
A
#
# COMPACT_ATOMS: atom_id res chain seq x y z
N MET A 1 5.97 68.71 13.38
CA MET A 1 5.45 68.25 12.08
C MET A 1 6.43 67.23 11.50
N LYS A 2 6.08 65.94 11.54
CA LYS A 2 6.91 64.82 11.06
C LYS A 2 6.77 64.71 9.54
N LYS A 3 7.88 64.72 8.80
CA LYS A 3 7.92 64.41 7.36
C LYS A 3 7.99 62.89 7.18
N LEU A 4 7.00 62.34 6.51
CA LEU A 4 6.86 60.93 6.16
C LEU A 4 7.60 60.70 4.83
N PHE A 5 8.66 59.89 4.84
CA PHE A 5 9.30 59.36 3.63
C PHE A 5 8.54 58.10 3.21
N LEU A 6 7.84 58.15 2.07
CA LEU A 6 7.22 56.98 1.46
C LEU A 6 8.25 56.36 0.51
N LEU A 7 8.81 55.21 0.89
CA LEU A 7 9.71 54.42 0.05
C LEU A 7 8.88 53.44 -0.78
N SER A 8 8.73 53.70 -2.07
CA SER A 8 8.04 52.81 -3.01
C SER A 8 8.93 51.62 -3.36
N PHE A 9 8.65 50.45 -2.78
CA PHE A 9 9.27 49.19 -3.20
C PHE A 9 8.58 48.70 -4.49
N VAL A 10 9.24 48.87 -5.64
CA VAL A 10 8.83 48.24 -6.90
C VAL A 10 9.34 46.81 -6.90
N ILE A 11 8.46 45.85 -6.65
CA ILE A 11 8.75 44.42 -6.77
C ILE A 11 8.74 44.07 -8.27
N PHE A 12 9.92 43.87 -8.87
CA PHE A 12 10.04 43.22 -10.17
C PHE A 12 9.68 41.74 -10.00
N PHE A 13 8.43 41.37 -10.27
CA PHE A 13 8.11 39.99 -10.59
C PHE A 13 8.71 39.67 -11.95
N ALA A 14 9.82 38.92 -11.94
CA ALA A 14 10.30 38.27 -13.15
C ALA A 14 9.22 37.30 -13.62
N PHE A 15 8.44 37.70 -14.64
CA PHE A 15 7.60 36.77 -15.39
C PHE A 15 8.53 35.74 -16.05
N ARG A 16 8.73 34.59 -15.41
CA ARG A 16 9.21 33.42 -16.12
C ARG A 16 8.14 33.09 -17.16
N PRO A 17 8.44 33.08 -18.46
CA PRO A 17 7.48 32.58 -19.44
C PRO A 17 7.10 31.15 -19.03
N ALA A 18 5.80 30.85 -18.98
CA ALA A 18 5.34 29.50 -18.70
C ALA A 18 6.05 28.55 -19.68
N GLU A 19 6.75 27.56 -19.15
CA GLU A 19 7.36 26.54 -20.00
C GLU A 19 6.27 25.93 -20.86
N LYS A 20 6.50 25.88 -22.18
CA LYS A 20 5.51 25.38 -23.13
C LYS A 20 5.32 23.89 -22.87
N GLN A 21 4.10 23.52 -22.47
CA GLN A 21 3.69 22.13 -22.29
C GLN A 21 3.98 21.32 -23.57
N ILE A 22 4.63 20.16 -23.40
CA ILE A 22 4.95 19.24 -24.50
C ILE A 22 3.66 18.51 -24.89
N GLN A 23 3.29 18.54 -26.18
CA GLN A 23 2.17 17.72 -26.66
C GLN A 23 2.68 16.33 -27.07
N VAL A 24 2.00 15.29 -26.60
CA VAL A 24 2.21 13.90 -27.03
C VAL A 24 0.98 13.44 -27.80
N PHE A 25 1.09 13.35 -29.11
CA PHE A 25 0.04 12.84 -29.99
C PHE A 25 0.16 11.31 -30.07
N LEU A 26 -0.93 10.60 -29.79
CA LEU A 26 -1.01 9.15 -29.96
C LEU A 26 -1.81 8.84 -31.23
N ILE A 27 -1.23 8.12 -32.18
CA ILE A 27 -1.93 7.62 -33.37
C ILE A 27 -1.87 6.09 -33.43
N GLY A 28 -3.00 5.47 -33.76
CA GLY A 28 -3.08 4.02 -33.76
C GLY A 28 -4.49 3.42 -33.82
N ASP A 29 -4.55 2.16 -33.41
CA ASP A 29 -5.73 1.30 -33.50
C ASP A 29 -6.57 1.24 -32.22
N SER A 30 -7.48 0.27 -32.12
CA SER A 30 -8.41 0.11 -30.99
C SER A 30 -7.72 -0.18 -29.66
N THR A 31 -6.50 -0.72 -29.64
CA THR A 31 -5.82 -1.04 -28.37
C THR A 31 -5.28 0.22 -27.67
N LEU A 32 -5.01 1.28 -28.45
CA LEU A 32 -4.56 2.60 -28.00
C LEU A 32 -5.72 3.57 -27.69
N SER A 33 -6.79 3.51 -28.49
CA SER A 33 -7.81 4.55 -28.62
C SER A 33 -8.60 4.89 -27.36
N THR A 34 -9.04 6.14 -27.25
CA THR A 34 -10.06 6.57 -26.28
C THR A 34 -11.40 5.89 -26.53
N LYS A 35 -12.03 5.38 -25.46
CA LYS A 35 -13.29 4.64 -25.50
C LYS A 35 -14.46 5.52 -25.10
N LYS A 36 -15.66 5.26 -25.65
CA LYS A 36 -16.87 5.99 -25.27
C LYS A 36 -17.37 5.46 -23.92
N PRO A 37 -18.13 6.25 -23.14
CA PRO A 37 -18.71 5.78 -21.87
C PRO A 37 -19.53 4.48 -21.99
N GLY A 38 -20.26 4.30 -23.10
CA GLY A 38 -21.02 3.07 -23.37
C GLY A 38 -20.16 1.82 -23.63
N ASP A 39 -18.87 2.01 -23.94
CA ASP A 39 -17.91 0.93 -24.16
C ASP A 39 -17.26 0.46 -22.85
N ALA A 40 -17.52 1.11 -21.71
CA ALA A 40 -16.96 0.71 -20.42
C ALA A 40 -17.32 -0.76 -20.08
N PRO A 41 -16.36 -1.55 -19.55
CA PRO A 41 -15.06 -1.16 -19.00
C PRO A 41 -13.88 -1.24 -19.99
N GLU A 42 -14.13 -1.34 -21.30
CA GLU A 42 -13.05 -1.35 -22.29
C GLU A 42 -12.22 -0.07 -22.17
N THR A 43 -10.89 -0.23 -22.12
CA THR A 43 -9.97 0.89 -21.93
C THR A 43 -8.81 0.75 -22.90
N GLY A 44 -8.51 1.80 -23.67
CA GLY A 44 -7.29 1.85 -24.47
C GLY A 44 -6.10 2.26 -23.60
N TRP A 45 -4.92 1.70 -23.83
CA TRP A 45 -3.75 2.04 -23.01
C TRP A 45 -3.35 3.52 -23.14
N GLY A 46 -3.67 4.16 -24.26
CA GLY A 46 -3.46 5.59 -24.46
C GLY A 46 -4.34 6.47 -23.56
N MET A 47 -5.44 5.94 -23.00
CA MET A 47 -6.26 6.65 -22.01
C MET A 47 -5.57 6.74 -20.66
N VAL A 48 -4.73 5.76 -20.32
CA VAL A 48 -4.05 5.68 -19.01
C VAL A 48 -2.68 6.36 -19.04
N LEU A 49 -2.00 6.38 -20.20
CA LEU A 49 -0.65 6.93 -20.30
C LEU A 49 -0.52 8.37 -19.78
N GLN A 50 -1.57 9.20 -19.95
CA GLN A 50 -1.59 10.57 -19.44
C GLN A 50 -1.43 10.64 -17.91
N ASP A 51 -1.91 9.63 -17.18
CA ASP A 51 -1.89 9.62 -15.71
C ASP A 51 -0.47 9.46 -15.17
N TYR A 52 0.48 8.99 -16.00
CA TYR A 52 1.89 8.83 -15.66
C TYR A 52 2.74 10.06 -15.96
N PHE A 53 2.17 11.12 -16.53
CA PHE A 53 2.88 12.38 -16.78
C PHE A 53 2.45 13.49 -15.82
N GLU A 54 3.38 14.37 -15.48
CA GLU A 54 3.08 15.62 -14.81
C GLU A 54 2.22 16.50 -15.73
N THR A 55 1.01 16.84 -15.26
CA THR A 55 -0.05 17.43 -16.11
C THR A 55 0.24 18.86 -16.51
N ASP A 56 1.16 19.54 -15.84
CA ASP A 56 1.67 20.86 -16.21
C ASP A 56 2.79 20.80 -17.26
N LYS A 57 3.49 19.66 -17.38
CA LYS A 57 4.61 19.47 -18.32
C LYS A 57 4.21 18.83 -19.65
N VAL A 58 3.26 17.88 -19.61
CA VAL A 58 2.85 17.11 -20.79
C VAL A 58 1.33 17.07 -20.89
N SER A 59 0.80 17.23 -22.12
CA SER A 59 -0.59 16.90 -22.45
C SER A 59 -0.63 15.85 -23.54
N VAL A 60 -1.46 14.82 -23.33
CA VAL A 60 -1.62 13.71 -24.26
C VAL A 60 -2.86 13.94 -25.12
N GLN A 61 -2.67 13.90 -26.44
CA GLN A 61 -3.76 13.94 -27.41
C GLN A 61 -3.89 12.56 -28.07
N ASN A 62 -4.90 11.81 -27.65
CA ASN A 62 -5.14 10.47 -28.20
C ASN A 62 -6.05 10.54 -29.44
N HIS A 63 -5.44 10.39 -30.63
CA HIS A 63 -6.11 10.40 -31.93
C HIS A 63 -6.36 8.99 -32.47
N ALA A 64 -5.96 7.94 -31.75
CA ALA A 64 -6.25 6.57 -32.16
C ALA A 64 -7.73 6.26 -32.20
N GLN A 65 -8.10 5.34 -33.08
CA GLN A 65 -9.49 5.03 -33.35
C GLN A 65 -9.73 3.55 -33.58
N ASN A 66 -10.82 3.04 -33.00
CA ASN A 66 -11.26 1.66 -33.19
C ASN A 66 -11.31 1.25 -34.67
N GLY A 67 -10.72 0.09 -34.98
CA GLY A 67 -10.79 -0.51 -36.30
C GLY A 67 -9.94 0.16 -37.38
N ARG A 68 -9.05 1.10 -37.05
CA ARG A 68 -8.18 1.76 -38.04
C ARG A 68 -6.86 1.00 -38.21
N SER A 69 -6.43 0.96 -39.46
CA SER A 69 -5.10 0.57 -39.93
C SER A 69 -4.34 1.82 -40.39
N THR A 70 -3.06 1.69 -40.71
CA THR A 70 -2.27 2.81 -41.27
C THR A 70 -2.94 3.43 -42.49
N LYS A 71 -3.46 2.60 -43.41
CA LYS A 71 -4.14 3.03 -44.65
C LYS A 71 -5.46 3.76 -44.38
N SER A 72 -6.34 3.16 -43.58
CA SER A 72 -7.64 3.78 -43.29
C SER A 72 -7.49 5.06 -42.46
N PHE A 73 -6.51 5.12 -41.54
CA PHE A 73 -6.22 6.34 -40.77
C PHE A 73 -5.80 7.52 -41.66
N ILE A 74 -5.01 7.25 -42.71
CA ILE A 74 -4.64 8.24 -43.72
C ILE A 74 -5.87 8.64 -44.55
N ASN A 75 -6.59 7.66 -45.09
CA ASN A 75 -7.71 7.90 -46.01
C ASN A 75 -8.87 8.66 -45.36
N GLU A 76 -9.10 8.47 -44.06
CA GLU A 76 -10.10 9.21 -43.28
C GLU A 76 -9.66 10.65 -42.90
N GLY A 77 -8.47 11.09 -43.31
CA GLY A 77 -7.95 12.43 -43.01
C GLY A 77 -7.51 12.63 -41.55
N ARG A 78 -7.46 11.56 -40.74
CA ARG A 78 -7.07 11.65 -39.32
C ARG A 78 -5.62 12.04 -39.15
N TRP A 79 -4.75 11.53 -40.01
CA TRP A 79 -3.34 11.94 -40.02
C TRP A 79 -3.18 13.42 -40.41
N THR A 80 -3.96 13.90 -41.38
CA THR A 80 -3.98 15.32 -41.76
C THR A 80 -4.39 16.20 -40.59
N ALA A 81 -5.37 15.78 -39.79
CA ALA A 81 -5.78 16.51 -38.59
C ALA A 81 -4.65 16.61 -37.56
N VAL A 82 -3.94 15.52 -37.27
CA VAL A 82 -2.78 15.53 -36.36
C VAL A 82 -1.67 16.46 -36.87
N LEU A 83 -1.32 16.37 -38.15
CA LEU A 83 -0.27 17.21 -38.75
C LEU A 83 -0.59 18.71 -38.75
N LYS A 84 -1.88 19.06 -38.78
CA LYS A 84 -2.32 20.45 -38.70
C LYS A 84 -2.01 21.06 -37.33
N ASP A 85 -2.16 20.28 -36.27
CA ASP A 85 -2.04 20.72 -34.88
C ASP A 85 -0.62 20.51 -34.30
N LEU A 86 0.20 19.69 -34.96
CA LEU A 86 1.57 19.37 -34.56
C LEU A 86 2.49 20.60 -34.61
N LYS A 87 3.21 20.86 -33.52
CA LYS A 87 4.18 21.96 -33.40
C LYS A 87 5.61 21.44 -33.19
N PRO A 88 6.65 22.26 -33.46
CA PRO A 88 8.01 21.89 -33.15
C PRO A 88 8.19 21.53 -31.67
N GLY A 89 8.89 20.42 -31.42
CA GLY A 89 9.16 19.89 -30.08
C GLY A 89 8.14 18.85 -29.56
N ASP A 90 6.95 18.77 -30.17
CA ASP A 90 5.93 17.79 -29.81
C ASP A 90 6.33 16.36 -30.21
N TYR A 91 5.75 15.35 -29.56
CA TYR A 91 5.98 13.94 -29.89
C TYR A 91 4.78 13.32 -30.60
N VAL A 92 5.03 12.40 -31.53
CA VAL A 92 4.01 11.55 -32.17
C VAL A 92 4.35 10.09 -31.92
N PHE A 93 3.52 9.41 -31.12
CA PHE A 93 3.64 8.00 -30.78
C PHE A 93 2.76 7.20 -31.74
N ILE A 94 3.37 6.24 -32.44
CA ILE A 94 2.78 5.58 -33.60
C ILE A 94 2.70 4.07 -33.32
N GLN A 95 1.48 3.54 -33.14
CA GLN A 95 1.22 2.11 -32.94
C GLN A 95 0.11 1.61 -33.86
N PHE A 96 0.45 0.75 -34.83
CA PHE A 96 -0.51 0.09 -35.72
C PHE A 96 -0.18 -1.40 -35.85
N GLY A 97 -0.85 -2.14 -36.76
CA GLY A 97 -0.57 -3.55 -37.05
C GLY A 97 -1.79 -4.46 -36.92
N HIS A 98 -2.70 -4.22 -35.97
CA HIS A 98 -3.84 -5.12 -35.73
C HIS A 98 -4.80 -5.20 -36.90
N ASN A 99 -5.15 -4.04 -37.48
CA ASN A 99 -6.11 -3.95 -38.57
C ASN A 99 -5.43 -4.01 -39.94
N ASP A 100 -4.14 -3.69 -40.00
CA ASP A 100 -3.28 -3.79 -41.19
C ASP A 100 -3.15 -5.25 -41.67
N GLN A 101 -3.24 -6.22 -40.74
CA GLN A 101 -3.22 -7.67 -40.98
C GLN A 101 -4.47 -8.26 -41.64
N LYS A 102 -5.55 -7.50 -41.78
CA LYS A 102 -6.84 -8.00 -42.29
C LYS A 102 -6.84 -8.12 -43.82
N ASP A 103 -6.13 -9.09 -44.35
CA ASP A 103 -5.97 -9.39 -45.79
C ASP A 103 -7.29 -9.44 -46.60
N LYS A 104 -8.39 -9.88 -45.98
CA LYS A 104 -9.73 -9.89 -46.60
C LYS A 104 -10.42 -8.52 -46.67
N ASP A 105 -9.94 -7.52 -45.93
CA ASP A 105 -10.49 -6.16 -45.89
C ASP A 105 -9.56 -5.19 -46.64
N THR A 106 -9.79 -5.03 -47.94
CA THR A 106 -8.95 -4.18 -48.83
C THR A 106 -8.91 -2.71 -48.44
N THR A 107 -9.89 -2.25 -47.64
CA THR A 107 -9.92 -0.88 -47.11
C THR A 107 -8.93 -0.68 -45.98
N ARG A 108 -8.51 -1.77 -45.32
CA ARG A 108 -7.61 -1.76 -44.16
C ARG A 108 -6.26 -2.42 -44.41
N PHE A 109 -6.22 -3.50 -45.17
CA PHE A 109 -5.03 -4.31 -45.38
C PHE A 109 -3.84 -3.51 -45.92
N THR A 110 -2.68 -3.70 -45.31
CA THR A 110 -1.39 -3.23 -45.82
C THR A 110 -0.31 -4.25 -45.51
N ALA A 111 0.32 -4.84 -46.52
CA ALA A 111 1.39 -5.83 -46.30
C ALA A 111 2.57 -5.25 -45.49
N PRO A 112 3.19 -6.02 -44.56
CA PRO A 112 4.21 -5.54 -43.63
C PRO A 112 5.38 -4.81 -44.30
N ASN A 113 5.94 -5.43 -45.34
CA ASN A 113 7.06 -4.89 -46.12
C ASN A 113 6.61 -4.05 -47.34
N GLY A 114 5.30 -3.83 -47.50
CA GLY A 114 4.69 -3.03 -48.55
C GLY A 114 4.15 -1.71 -48.02
N ASP A 115 2.84 -1.49 -48.19
CA ASP A 115 2.20 -0.22 -47.83
C ASP A 115 2.25 0.09 -46.33
N TYR A 116 2.35 -0.93 -45.46
CA TYR A 116 2.47 -0.70 -44.02
C TYR A 116 3.76 0.05 -43.70
N ARG A 117 4.90 -0.48 -44.19
CA ARG A 117 6.21 0.16 -44.09
C ARG A 117 6.19 1.57 -44.68
N LYS A 118 5.64 1.75 -45.88
CA LYS A 118 5.55 3.06 -46.54
C LYS A 118 4.77 4.07 -45.69
N ASN A 119 3.65 3.65 -45.11
CA ASN A 119 2.83 4.52 -44.26
C ASN A 119 3.54 4.89 -42.96
N LEU A 120 4.25 3.95 -42.31
CA LEU A 120 5.07 4.25 -41.14
C LEU A 120 6.18 5.27 -41.47
N ILE A 121 6.88 5.08 -42.58
CA ILE A 121 7.91 6.04 -43.06
C ILE A 121 7.28 7.41 -43.30
N ARG A 122 6.08 7.46 -43.89
CA ARG A 122 5.34 8.70 -44.11
C ARG A 122 5.05 9.42 -42.80
N PHE A 123 4.46 8.74 -41.81
CA PHE A 123 4.17 9.34 -40.51
C PHE A 123 5.43 9.91 -39.84
N VAL A 124 6.54 9.17 -39.87
CA VAL A 124 7.81 9.62 -39.29
C VAL A 124 8.35 10.86 -40.02
N LYS A 125 8.46 10.80 -41.35
CA LYS A 125 9.03 11.89 -42.16
C LYS A 125 8.19 13.16 -42.07
N GLU A 126 6.87 13.05 -42.14
CA GLU A 126 5.98 14.21 -42.05
C GLU A 126 5.95 14.81 -40.63
N THR A 127 6.10 13.99 -39.58
CA THR A 127 6.31 14.46 -38.20
C THR A 127 7.60 15.29 -38.09
N GLN A 128 8.72 14.75 -38.60
CA GLN A 128 10.03 15.41 -38.55
C GLN A 128 10.04 16.70 -39.38
N ALA A 129 9.36 16.73 -40.54
CA ALA A 129 9.22 17.91 -41.37
C ALA A 129 8.49 19.07 -40.67
N LYS A 130 7.64 18.78 -39.67
CA LYS A 130 6.98 19.77 -38.79
C LYS A 130 7.81 20.14 -37.56
N GLY A 131 9.02 19.59 -37.41
CA GLY A 131 9.86 19.77 -36.22
C GLY A 131 9.41 18.93 -35.00
N GLY A 132 8.48 17.99 -35.20
CA GLY A 132 8.06 17.04 -34.18
C GLY A 132 9.01 15.85 -34.07
N LYS A 133 8.86 15.06 -32.99
CA LYS A 133 9.66 13.87 -32.69
C LYS A 133 8.80 12.62 -32.82
N ALA A 134 9.08 11.79 -33.81
CA ALA A 134 8.36 10.53 -33.99
C ALA A 134 8.90 9.44 -33.08
N VAL A 135 8.01 8.61 -32.52
CA VAL A 135 8.31 7.44 -31.71
C VAL A 135 7.49 6.28 -32.25
N LEU A 136 8.18 5.21 -32.65
CA LEU A 136 7.54 4.01 -33.16
C LEU A 136 7.28 3.03 -32.02
N ILE A 137 6.11 2.38 -32.03
CA ILE A 137 5.74 1.38 -31.02
C ILE A 137 5.29 0.13 -31.75
N THR A 138 5.86 -1.01 -31.39
CA THR A 138 5.49 -2.30 -31.99
C THR A 138 4.04 -2.66 -31.61
N PRO A 139 3.31 -3.40 -32.47
CA PRO A 139 1.93 -3.79 -32.17
C PRO A 139 1.84 -4.53 -30.84
N VAL A 140 0.97 -4.09 -29.92
CA VAL A 140 0.75 -4.79 -28.66
C VAL A 140 0.23 -6.22 -28.91
N MET A 141 0.60 -7.15 -28.04
CA MET A 141 0.31 -8.57 -28.21
C MET A 141 -1.18 -8.89 -27.96
N ARG A 142 -1.76 -9.77 -28.79
CA ARG A 142 -3.09 -10.38 -28.53
C ARG A 142 -2.95 -11.56 -27.56
N ARG A 143 -3.98 -11.84 -26.77
CA ARG A 143 -4.01 -13.04 -25.93
C ARG A 143 -4.38 -14.27 -26.75
N ARG A 144 -3.39 -15.11 -27.10
CA ARG A 144 -3.65 -16.40 -27.75
C ARG A 144 -2.80 -17.50 -27.12
N PHE A 145 -3.48 -18.58 -26.77
CA PHE A 145 -2.88 -19.80 -26.27
C PHE A 145 -3.40 -20.95 -27.13
N ASP A 146 -2.52 -21.90 -27.43
CA ASP A 146 -2.94 -23.16 -28.06
C ASP A 146 -3.65 -24.07 -27.04
N GLU A 147 -4.10 -25.24 -27.49
CA GLU A 147 -4.77 -26.24 -26.65
C GLU A 147 -3.89 -26.77 -25.51
N LYS A 148 -2.57 -26.63 -25.61
CA LYS A 148 -1.59 -27.02 -24.59
C LYS A 148 -1.25 -25.88 -23.63
N GLY A 149 -1.87 -24.71 -23.80
CA GLY A 149 -1.61 -23.51 -22.99
C GLY A 149 -0.32 -22.78 -23.37
N ALA A 150 0.28 -23.07 -24.53
CA ALA A 150 1.44 -22.36 -25.03
C ALA A 150 1.03 -21.07 -25.75
N PHE A 151 1.70 -19.97 -25.39
CA PHE A 151 1.42 -18.65 -25.95
C PHE A 151 1.80 -18.58 -27.43
N THR A 152 0.91 -18.05 -28.28
CA THR A 152 1.09 -17.95 -29.73
C THR A 152 1.00 -16.50 -30.21
N ASP A 153 2.02 -16.04 -30.91
CA ASP A 153 2.01 -14.74 -31.58
C ASP A 153 1.14 -14.78 -32.85
N THR A 154 0.36 -13.72 -33.07
CA THR A 154 -0.53 -13.56 -34.26
C THR A 154 -0.13 -12.42 -35.18
N HIS A 155 0.95 -11.70 -34.86
CA HIS A 155 1.31 -10.48 -35.59
C HIS A 155 2.34 -10.67 -36.70
N GLY A 156 2.96 -11.84 -36.82
CA GLY A 156 3.88 -12.16 -37.93
C GLY A 156 4.99 -11.12 -38.11
N GLU A 157 5.21 -10.64 -39.34
CA GLU A 157 6.32 -9.72 -39.65
C GLU A 157 6.10 -8.25 -39.24
N TYR A 158 4.91 -7.88 -38.75
CA TYR A 158 4.59 -6.46 -38.47
C TYR A 158 5.48 -5.82 -37.39
N PRO A 159 5.78 -6.47 -36.24
CA PRO A 159 6.70 -5.93 -35.25
C PRO A 159 8.12 -5.73 -35.82
N ALA A 160 8.59 -6.67 -36.64
CA ALA A 160 9.90 -6.57 -37.29
C ALA A 160 9.94 -5.39 -38.28
N ALA A 161 8.87 -5.18 -39.06
CA ALA A 161 8.76 -4.04 -39.96
C ALA A 161 8.84 -2.70 -39.21
N VAL A 162 8.18 -2.57 -38.05
CA VAL A 162 8.26 -1.37 -37.19
C VAL A 162 9.70 -1.12 -36.72
N LYS A 163 10.37 -2.15 -36.16
CA LYS A 163 11.76 -2.05 -35.70
C LYS A 163 12.72 -1.69 -36.83
N ALA A 164 12.52 -2.25 -38.02
CA ALA A 164 13.32 -1.95 -39.20
C ALA A 164 13.14 -0.50 -39.68
N VAL A 165 11.92 0.05 -39.65
CA VAL A 165 11.69 1.48 -39.98
C VAL A 165 12.33 2.38 -38.91
N ALA A 166 12.21 2.04 -37.63
CA ALA A 166 12.81 2.82 -36.55
C ALA A 166 14.34 2.89 -36.66
N SER A 167 14.97 1.75 -36.97
CA SER A 167 16.41 1.67 -37.22
C SER A 167 16.83 2.47 -38.45
N GLU A 168 16.12 2.33 -39.59
CA GLU A 168 16.41 3.07 -40.83
C GLU A 168 16.35 4.58 -40.61
N LEU A 169 15.29 5.06 -39.96
CA LEU A 169 15.03 6.49 -39.77
C LEU A 169 15.65 7.05 -38.48
N LYS A 170 16.35 6.22 -37.70
CA LYS A 170 17.01 6.56 -36.43
C LYS A 170 16.07 7.26 -35.45
N VAL A 171 14.86 6.73 -35.29
CA VAL A 171 13.88 7.20 -34.30
C VAL A 171 13.72 6.19 -33.15
N PRO A 172 13.37 6.65 -31.94
CA PRO A 172 13.13 5.76 -30.81
C PRO A 172 12.06 4.70 -31.12
N VAL A 173 12.25 3.49 -30.59
CA VAL A 173 11.28 2.40 -30.66
C VAL A 173 10.97 1.84 -29.27
N ILE A 174 9.67 1.75 -28.95
CA ILE A 174 9.19 1.06 -27.74
C ILE A 174 8.68 -0.31 -28.16
N ASP A 175 9.33 -1.37 -27.66
CA ASP A 175 8.99 -2.74 -28.01
C ASP A 175 7.84 -3.31 -27.16
N LEU A 176 6.65 -2.73 -27.33
CA LEU A 176 5.45 -3.15 -26.63
C LEU A 176 5.05 -4.58 -26.97
N HIS A 177 5.31 -5.04 -28.19
CA HIS A 177 5.04 -6.40 -28.63
C HIS A 177 5.72 -7.45 -27.75
N THR A 178 7.05 -7.43 -27.68
CA THR A 178 7.81 -8.42 -26.88
C THR A 178 7.45 -8.30 -25.39
N LYS A 179 7.37 -7.07 -24.86
CA LYS A 179 7.10 -6.83 -23.43
C LYS A 179 5.70 -7.24 -22.99
N SER A 180 4.67 -6.93 -23.78
CA SER A 180 3.31 -7.40 -23.48
C SER A 180 3.19 -8.91 -23.60
N GLY A 181 3.90 -9.54 -24.55
CA GLY A 181 3.99 -10.99 -24.66
C GLY A 181 4.64 -11.65 -23.43
N GLU A 182 5.71 -11.06 -22.88
CA GLU A 182 6.35 -11.52 -21.63
C GLU A 182 5.34 -11.53 -20.47
N VAL A 183 4.57 -10.46 -20.29
CA VAL A 183 3.54 -10.35 -19.25
C VAL A 183 2.43 -11.39 -19.43
N ILE A 184 1.90 -11.54 -20.65
CA ILE A 184 0.83 -12.51 -20.92
C ILE A 184 1.34 -13.94 -20.65
N LYS A 185 2.57 -14.27 -21.07
CA LYS A 185 3.20 -15.56 -20.80
C LYS A 185 3.40 -15.80 -19.30
N SER A 186 3.88 -14.81 -18.55
CA SER A 186 4.13 -14.96 -17.11
C SER A 186 2.83 -15.14 -16.31
N MET A 187 1.74 -14.53 -16.76
CA MET A 187 0.42 -14.72 -16.15
C MET A 187 -0.25 -16.05 -16.57
N GLY A 188 0.16 -16.62 -17.71
CA GLY A 188 -0.44 -17.83 -18.25
C GLY A 188 -1.90 -17.66 -18.70
N PRO A 189 -2.57 -18.74 -19.13
CA PRO A 189 -3.91 -18.66 -19.72
C PRO A 189 -4.96 -18.03 -18.79
N GLU A 190 -5.04 -18.48 -17.54
CA GLU A 190 -6.14 -18.06 -16.65
C GLU A 190 -5.95 -16.64 -16.10
N ALA A 191 -4.81 -16.32 -15.50
CA ALA A 191 -4.64 -14.99 -14.90
C ALA A 191 -4.56 -13.87 -15.94
N SER A 192 -4.05 -14.14 -17.15
CA SER A 192 -4.00 -13.13 -18.21
C SER A 192 -5.37 -12.66 -18.69
N LYS A 193 -6.47 -13.39 -18.39
CA LYS A 193 -7.83 -12.93 -18.69
C LYS A 193 -8.14 -11.56 -18.08
N GLU A 194 -7.56 -11.25 -16.91
CA GLU A 194 -7.73 -9.96 -16.22
C GLU A 194 -7.16 -8.77 -17.00
N LEU A 195 -6.20 -8.99 -17.89
CA LEU A 195 -5.68 -7.94 -18.78
C LEU A 195 -6.70 -7.58 -19.87
N PHE A 196 -7.61 -8.50 -20.22
CA PHE A 196 -8.46 -8.39 -21.39
C PHE A 196 -9.93 -8.31 -21.03
N MET A 197 -10.78 -8.17 -22.03
CA MET A 197 -12.23 -7.99 -21.89
C MET A 197 -12.94 -9.34 -21.74
N HIS A 198 -12.63 -10.04 -20.65
CA HIS A 198 -13.31 -11.25 -20.20
C HIS A 198 -14.32 -10.87 -19.12
N LEU A 199 -15.55 -10.58 -19.53
CA LEU A 199 -16.59 -10.04 -18.67
C LEU A 199 -17.69 -11.04 -18.40
N GLU A 200 -18.13 -11.08 -17.14
CA GLU A 200 -19.34 -11.78 -16.74
C GLU A 200 -20.61 -11.06 -17.26
N GLY A 201 -21.65 -11.84 -17.57
CA GLY A 201 -22.94 -11.32 -17.99
C GLY A 201 -23.68 -10.57 -16.89
N GLY A 202 -24.38 -9.50 -17.26
CA GLY A 202 -25.24 -8.72 -16.37
C GLY A 202 -24.52 -7.68 -15.50
N VAL A 203 -23.18 -7.62 -15.52
CA VAL A 203 -22.40 -6.58 -14.82
C VAL A 203 -22.37 -5.29 -15.62
N TYR A 204 -22.10 -5.38 -16.92
CA TYR A 204 -21.94 -4.24 -17.82
C TYR A 204 -22.96 -4.25 -18.95
N ALA A 205 -23.51 -3.07 -19.30
CA ALA A 205 -24.53 -2.93 -20.34
C ALA A 205 -24.06 -3.41 -21.72
N ARG A 206 -22.77 -3.26 -22.05
CA ARG A 206 -22.17 -3.76 -23.31
C ARG A 206 -22.06 -5.28 -23.39
N ALA A 207 -22.16 -5.98 -22.26
CA ALA A 207 -21.94 -7.42 -22.17
C ALA A 207 -23.07 -8.09 -21.38
N PRO A 208 -24.34 -7.99 -21.82
CA PRO A 208 -25.47 -8.54 -21.08
C PRO A 208 -25.39 -10.07 -20.92
N LYS A 209 -24.78 -10.76 -21.89
CA LYS A 209 -24.55 -12.22 -21.88
C LYS A 209 -23.09 -12.61 -21.57
N GLY A 210 -22.29 -11.65 -21.11
CA GLY A 210 -20.84 -11.78 -21.00
C GLY A 210 -20.13 -11.47 -22.33
N LEU A 211 -18.82 -11.31 -22.25
CA LEU A 211 -17.95 -11.02 -23.38
C LEU A 211 -16.62 -11.72 -23.20
N ILE A 212 -16.12 -12.36 -24.26
CA ILE A 212 -14.75 -12.86 -24.34
C ILE A 212 -14.09 -12.13 -25.51
N ASP A 213 -13.10 -11.30 -25.19
CA ASP A 213 -12.33 -10.55 -26.17
C ASP A 213 -10.87 -10.52 -25.73
N ASP A 214 -10.01 -11.14 -26.55
CA ASP A 214 -8.58 -11.34 -26.33
C ASP A 214 -7.71 -10.28 -27.00
N THR A 215 -8.30 -9.18 -27.47
CA THR A 215 -7.60 -8.07 -28.13
C THR A 215 -7.73 -6.78 -27.35
N HIS A 216 -8.92 -6.46 -26.84
CA HIS A 216 -9.13 -5.21 -26.10
C HIS A 216 -8.95 -5.40 -24.60
N PHE A 217 -8.51 -4.33 -23.93
CA PHE A 217 -8.11 -4.39 -22.53
C PHE A 217 -9.23 -3.98 -21.57
N SER A 218 -9.21 -4.61 -20.40
CA SER A 218 -9.82 -4.05 -19.19
C SER A 218 -9.06 -2.80 -18.74
N GLY A 219 -9.60 -2.04 -17.80
CA GLY A 219 -8.86 -0.93 -17.16
C GLY A 219 -7.53 -1.39 -16.55
N TYR A 220 -7.49 -2.59 -15.96
CA TYR A 220 -6.27 -3.19 -15.43
C TYR A 220 -5.25 -3.47 -16.53
N GLY A 221 -5.64 -4.15 -17.61
CA GLY A 221 -4.73 -4.42 -18.72
C GLY A 221 -4.22 -3.16 -19.40
N ALA A 222 -5.08 -2.15 -19.58
CA ALA A 222 -4.69 -0.87 -20.13
C ALA A 222 -3.62 -0.19 -19.26
N SER A 223 -3.74 -0.28 -17.93
CA SER A 223 -2.74 0.28 -17.00
C SER A 223 -1.39 -0.43 -17.06
N VAL A 224 -1.40 -1.76 -17.27
CA VAL A 224 -0.20 -2.59 -17.47
C VAL A 224 0.50 -2.22 -18.78
N MET A 225 -0.24 -2.14 -19.88
CA MET A 225 0.33 -1.79 -21.19
C MET A 225 0.85 -0.35 -21.22
N ALA A 226 0.12 0.59 -20.63
CA ALA A 226 0.59 1.97 -20.47
C ALA A 226 1.86 2.05 -19.63
N GLY A 227 2.01 1.19 -18.60
CA GLY A 227 3.20 1.12 -17.77
C GLY A 227 4.43 0.63 -18.54
N ILE A 228 4.25 -0.38 -19.41
CA ILE A 228 5.31 -0.83 -20.34
C ILE A 228 5.73 0.32 -21.27
N VAL A 229 4.77 1.10 -21.77
CA VAL A 229 5.07 2.25 -22.63
C VAL A 229 5.83 3.32 -21.83
N ALA A 230 5.42 3.64 -20.60
CA ALA A 230 6.12 4.60 -19.74
C ALA A 230 7.56 4.15 -19.42
N ASP A 231 7.78 2.86 -19.18
CA ASP A 231 9.14 2.31 -19.03
C ASP A 231 9.96 2.42 -20.33
N GLY A 232 9.31 2.18 -21.47
CA GLY A 232 9.90 2.46 -22.79
C GLY A 232 10.32 3.93 -22.96
N ILE A 233 9.52 4.88 -22.47
CA ILE A 233 9.84 6.30 -22.47
C ILE A 233 11.07 6.59 -21.60
N LYS A 234 11.12 6.05 -20.38
CA LYS A 234 12.27 6.16 -19.48
C LYS A 234 13.57 5.72 -20.14
N ASN A 235 13.52 4.60 -20.87
CA ASN A 235 14.70 3.97 -21.44
C ASN A 235 15.11 4.54 -22.82
N GLN A 236 14.14 4.94 -23.65
CA GLN A 236 14.38 5.32 -25.05
C GLN A 236 14.30 6.84 -25.29
N ILE A 237 13.72 7.60 -24.36
CA ILE A 237 13.43 9.03 -24.52
C ILE A 237 13.76 9.81 -23.24
N PRO A 238 15.04 9.95 -22.85
CA PRO A 238 15.44 10.57 -21.58
C PRO A 238 14.88 11.99 -21.36
N GLU A 239 14.70 12.77 -22.43
CA GLU A 239 14.12 14.12 -22.34
C GLU A 239 12.65 14.12 -21.93
N LEU A 240 11.85 13.18 -22.44
CA LEU A 240 10.43 13.05 -22.07
C LEU A 240 10.27 12.36 -20.70
N ALA A 241 11.20 11.45 -20.35
CA ALA A 241 11.22 10.75 -19.07
C ALA A 241 11.26 11.69 -17.85
N LYS A 242 11.89 12.87 -17.98
CA LYS A 242 11.92 13.92 -16.93
C LYS A 242 10.54 14.46 -16.55
N SER A 243 9.52 14.19 -17.38
CA SER A 243 8.13 14.59 -17.14
C SER A 243 7.27 13.46 -16.59
N LEU A 244 7.82 12.25 -16.41
CA LEU A 244 7.10 11.15 -15.77
C LEU A 244 6.95 11.42 -14.28
N LYS A 245 5.75 11.16 -13.76
CA LYS A 245 5.38 11.32 -12.36
C LYS A 245 6.14 10.36 -11.47
N HIS A 246 6.66 10.89 -10.38
CA HIS A 246 7.21 10.11 -9.28
C HIS A 246 6.14 9.86 -8.22
N PHE A 247 6.28 8.79 -7.46
CA PHE A 247 5.45 8.49 -6.30
C PHE A 247 5.96 9.32 -5.12
N GLY A 248 5.16 10.30 -4.69
CA GLY A 248 5.60 11.32 -3.73
C GLY A 248 6.94 11.93 -4.17
N THR A 249 7.87 12.07 -3.24
CA THR A 249 9.26 12.48 -3.55
C THR A 249 10.27 11.32 -3.59
N THR A 250 9.80 10.10 -3.86
CA THR A 250 10.66 8.91 -3.98
C THR A 250 11.32 8.81 -5.37
N ASP A 251 12.27 7.89 -5.54
CA ASP A 251 12.87 7.57 -6.87
C ASP A 251 11.98 6.64 -7.72
N LYS A 252 10.80 6.27 -7.21
CA LYS A 252 9.88 5.36 -7.88
C LYS A 252 8.91 6.16 -8.73
N TYR A 253 8.66 5.68 -9.94
CA TYR A 253 7.67 6.26 -10.82
C TYR A 253 6.28 5.71 -10.51
N VAL A 254 5.23 6.51 -10.73
CA VAL A 254 3.83 6.08 -10.52
C VAL A 254 3.48 4.85 -11.37
N TYR A 255 4.07 4.74 -12.56
CA TYR A 255 3.84 3.58 -13.43
C TYR A 255 4.46 2.29 -12.86
N GLU A 256 5.46 2.36 -11.97
CA GLU A 256 6.11 1.20 -11.32
C GLU A 256 5.31 0.67 -10.12
N LEU A 257 4.35 1.44 -9.61
CA LEU A 257 3.52 1.03 -8.47
C LEU A 257 2.69 -0.22 -8.78
N PRO A 258 2.30 -1.01 -7.77
CA PRO A 258 1.47 -2.18 -8.00
C PRO A 258 0.08 -1.81 -8.52
N LYS A 259 -0.47 -2.63 -9.42
CA LYS A 259 -1.80 -2.40 -10.00
C LYS A 259 -2.82 -3.29 -9.30
N VAL A 260 -3.95 -2.71 -8.90
CA VAL A 260 -4.98 -3.37 -8.10
C VAL A 260 -6.26 -3.52 -8.92
N LEU A 261 -6.81 -4.74 -8.95
CA LEU A 261 -8.12 -5.01 -9.53
C LEU A 261 -9.21 -4.58 -8.54
N VAL A 262 -10.21 -3.88 -9.04
CA VAL A 262 -11.37 -3.44 -8.24
C VAL A 262 -12.58 -4.30 -8.59
N PRO A 263 -13.40 -4.70 -7.60
CA PRO A 263 -14.67 -5.38 -7.81
C PRO A 263 -15.63 -4.67 -8.76
N ALA A 264 -16.46 -5.45 -9.43
CA ALA A 264 -17.60 -4.97 -10.22
C ALA A 264 -18.81 -5.86 -9.96
N PHE A 265 -19.97 -5.24 -9.76
CA PHE A 265 -21.18 -5.93 -9.31
C PHE A 265 -22.32 -5.76 -10.32
N LYS A 266 -23.21 -6.75 -10.36
CA LYS A 266 -24.52 -6.59 -11.00
C LYS A 266 -25.32 -5.50 -10.27
N LYS A 267 -26.29 -4.92 -10.97
CA LYS A 267 -27.13 -3.84 -10.43
C LYS A 267 -28.26 -4.35 -9.52
N ASP A 268 -28.50 -5.66 -9.50
CA ASP A 268 -29.47 -6.33 -8.65
C ASP A 268 -29.27 -5.96 -7.18
N THR A 269 -30.36 -5.66 -6.48
CA THR A 269 -30.35 -5.23 -5.09
C THR A 269 -31.23 -6.13 -4.23
N PHE A 270 -30.68 -6.58 -3.11
CA PHE A 270 -31.29 -7.51 -2.16
C PHE A 270 -31.42 -6.77 -0.82
N ASN A 271 -32.59 -6.16 -0.58
CA ASN A 271 -32.82 -5.37 0.63
C ASN A 271 -33.17 -6.30 1.80
N ILE A 272 -32.42 -6.22 2.90
CA ILE A 272 -32.57 -7.11 4.07
C ILE A 272 -33.97 -7.07 4.71
N ILE A 273 -34.73 -5.98 4.53
CA ILE A 273 -36.13 -5.88 5.00
C ILE A 273 -37.01 -6.93 4.32
N GLN A 274 -36.76 -7.23 3.04
CA GLN A 274 -37.50 -8.26 2.30
C GLN A 274 -37.21 -9.69 2.83
N TYR A 275 -36.16 -9.83 3.65
CA TYR A 275 -35.77 -11.06 4.31
C TYR A 275 -36.24 -11.12 5.78
N GLY A 276 -37.05 -10.16 6.21
CA GLY A 276 -37.62 -10.11 7.56
C GLY A 276 -36.75 -9.41 8.60
N ALA A 277 -35.69 -8.70 8.18
CA ALA A 277 -34.89 -7.90 9.11
C ALA A 277 -35.69 -6.73 9.70
N LYS A 278 -35.43 -6.39 10.96
CA LYS A 278 -36.00 -5.22 11.65
C LYS A 278 -34.92 -4.34 12.26
N SER A 279 -35.11 -3.04 12.12
CA SER A 279 -34.17 -2.01 12.58
C SER A 279 -34.49 -1.48 13.98
N ASP A 280 -35.03 -2.32 14.86
CA ASP A 280 -35.50 -1.95 16.20
C ASP A 280 -34.39 -1.97 17.28
N GLY A 281 -33.16 -2.33 16.89
CA GLY A 281 -32.03 -2.49 17.81
C GLY A 281 -32.15 -3.70 18.75
N VAL A 282 -33.15 -4.56 18.57
CA VAL A 282 -33.45 -5.70 19.46
C VAL A 282 -33.45 -7.02 18.69
N GLN A 283 -34.04 -7.07 17.50
CA GLN A 283 -34.09 -8.29 16.71
C GLN A 283 -32.68 -8.64 16.17
N LEU A 284 -32.25 -9.88 16.42
CA LEU A 284 -31.03 -10.41 15.81
C LEU A 284 -31.26 -10.70 14.32
N ASN A 285 -30.65 -9.91 13.44
CA ASN A 285 -30.93 -9.93 12.00
C ASN A 285 -30.02 -10.85 11.17
N SER A 286 -29.11 -11.61 11.80
CA SER A 286 -28.10 -12.40 11.08
C SER A 286 -28.68 -13.40 10.11
N VAL A 287 -29.79 -14.04 10.45
CA VAL A 287 -30.46 -15.00 9.55
C VAL A 287 -30.96 -14.29 8.29
N ALA A 288 -31.62 -13.13 8.44
CA ALA A 288 -32.12 -12.34 7.32
C ALA A 288 -30.98 -11.80 6.44
N ILE A 289 -29.91 -11.28 7.06
CA ILE A 289 -28.76 -10.72 6.34
C ILE A 289 -28.00 -11.81 5.59
N ASN A 290 -27.67 -12.93 6.25
CA ASN A 290 -26.98 -14.04 5.58
C ASN A 290 -27.84 -14.66 4.47
N LYS A 291 -29.17 -14.76 4.65
CA LYS A 291 -30.06 -15.20 3.56
C LYS A 291 -30.04 -14.26 2.36
N ALA A 292 -30.03 -12.94 2.59
CA ALA A 292 -29.91 -11.97 1.50
C ALA A 292 -28.57 -12.11 0.75
N ILE A 293 -27.48 -12.36 1.47
CA ILE A 293 -26.15 -12.64 0.90
C ILE A 293 -26.14 -13.92 0.08
N ASP A 294 -26.75 -14.99 0.60
CA ASP A 294 -26.83 -16.28 -0.06
C ASP A 294 -27.61 -16.18 -1.37
N ASP A 295 -28.79 -15.57 -1.33
CA ASP A 295 -29.64 -15.39 -2.52
C ASP A 295 -28.99 -14.44 -3.54
N CYS A 296 -28.26 -13.42 -3.07
CA CYS A 296 -27.49 -12.51 -3.91
C CYS A 296 -26.38 -13.26 -4.66
N SER A 297 -25.55 -14.00 -3.94
CA SER A 297 -24.45 -14.77 -4.52
C SER A 297 -24.97 -15.87 -5.46
N ALA A 298 -26.04 -16.57 -5.10
CA ALA A 298 -26.65 -17.62 -5.92
C ALA A 298 -27.21 -17.11 -7.25
N LYS A 299 -27.62 -15.83 -7.34
CA LYS A 299 -28.03 -15.18 -8.59
C LYS A 299 -26.86 -14.58 -9.38
N GLY A 300 -25.63 -14.90 -8.98
CA GLY A 300 -24.39 -14.41 -9.59
C GLY A 300 -23.99 -13.02 -9.13
N GLY A 301 -24.48 -12.57 -7.97
CA GLY A 301 -24.03 -11.35 -7.30
C GLY A 301 -24.91 -10.12 -7.48
N GLY A 302 -24.47 -9.04 -6.85
CA GLY A 302 -25.22 -7.80 -6.74
C GLY A 302 -24.93 -7.09 -5.43
N THR A 303 -25.88 -6.26 -5.00
CA THR A 303 -25.78 -5.48 -3.75
C THR A 303 -26.76 -6.01 -2.71
N VAL A 304 -26.27 -6.40 -1.53
CA VAL A 304 -27.10 -6.60 -0.35
C VAL A 304 -27.20 -5.26 0.39
N LEU A 305 -28.40 -4.71 0.47
CA LEU A 305 -28.65 -3.38 1.03
C LEU A 305 -29.06 -3.49 2.50
N ILE A 306 -28.27 -2.87 3.37
CA ILE A 306 -28.64 -2.53 4.75
C ILE A 306 -29.06 -1.05 4.75
N PRO A 307 -30.36 -0.73 4.80
CA PRO A 307 -30.85 0.64 4.76
C PRO A 307 -30.61 1.36 6.09
N ASP A 308 -31.00 2.64 6.17
CA ASP A 308 -30.95 3.40 7.43
C ASP A 308 -31.72 2.70 8.56
N GLY A 309 -31.24 2.88 9.80
CA GLY A 309 -31.83 2.24 10.98
C GLY A 309 -30.80 1.51 11.85
N PHE A 310 -31.26 0.98 12.99
CA PHE A 310 -30.43 0.27 13.95
C PHE A 310 -30.62 -1.25 13.84
N TRP A 311 -29.64 -1.92 13.24
CA TRP A 311 -29.64 -3.34 12.93
C TRP A 311 -28.73 -4.12 13.89
N LEU A 312 -29.32 -4.86 14.82
CA LEU A 312 -28.57 -5.81 15.65
C LEU A 312 -28.30 -7.10 14.85
N SER A 313 -27.09 -7.66 14.93
CA SER A 313 -26.72 -8.91 14.26
C SER A 313 -25.66 -9.70 15.05
N GLY A 314 -25.72 -11.02 15.06
CA GLY A 314 -24.55 -11.89 15.21
C GLY A 314 -23.73 -11.97 13.90
N PRO A 315 -22.87 -12.98 13.73
CA PRO A 315 -21.96 -13.10 12.59
C PRO A 315 -22.61 -13.09 11.20
N ILE A 316 -21.93 -12.48 10.23
CA ILE A 316 -22.27 -12.41 8.81
C ILE A 316 -21.12 -12.98 7.98
N VAL A 317 -21.45 -13.76 6.95
CA VAL A 317 -20.47 -14.41 6.05
C VAL A 317 -20.70 -13.92 4.63
N LEU A 318 -19.77 -13.11 4.08
CA LEU A 318 -19.82 -12.69 2.68
C LEU A 318 -19.50 -13.86 1.74
N LYS A 319 -20.10 -13.80 0.55
CA LYS A 319 -19.94 -14.79 -0.53
C LYS A 319 -19.53 -14.09 -1.83
N ASN A 320 -19.18 -14.89 -2.84
CA ASN A 320 -18.73 -14.41 -4.15
C ASN A 320 -19.69 -13.38 -4.75
N ASN A 321 -19.14 -12.33 -5.36
CA ASN A 321 -19.88 -11.32 -6.12
C ASN A 321 -20.89 -10.50 -5.27
N VAL A 322 -20.70 -10.41 -3.95
CA VAL A 322 -21.58 -9.66 -3.06
C VAL A 322 -20.96 -8.34 -2.61
N ASN A 323 -21.67 -7.24 -2.85
CA ASN A 323 -21.43 -5.96 -2.19
C ASN A 323 -22.41 -5.79 -1.02
N LEU A 324 -21.93 -5.81 0.22
CA LEU A 324 -22.71 -5.44 1.39
C LEU A 324 -22.72 -3.91 1.51
N HIS A 325 -23.80 -3.27 1.06
CA HIS A 325 -23.95 -1.83 1.09
C HIS A 325 -24.67 -1.37 2.36
N ILE A 326 -23.95 -0.68 3.22
CA ILE A 326 -24.40 -0.15 4.51
C ILE A 326 -24.70 1.34 4.33
N SER A 327 -25.97 1.67 4.15
CA SER A 327 -26.41 3.02 3.84
C SER A 327 -26.02 4.03 4.91
N LYS A 328 -25.80 5.28 4.49
CA LYS A 328 -25.61 6.39 5.43
C LYS A 328 -26.82 6.47 6.37
N GLY A 329 -26.56 6.55 7.67
CA GLY A 329 -27.59 6.50 8.72
C GLY A 329 -27.91 5.10 9.24
N ALA A 330 -27.37 4.04 8.63
CA ALA A 330 -27.43 2.69 9.20
C ALA A 330 -26.39 2.52 10.31
N LEU A 331 -26.82 1.92 11.42
CA LEU A 331 -25.96 1.37 12.46
C LEU A 331 -26.13 -0.15 12.46
N LEU A 332 -25.14 -0.87 11.94
CA LEU A 332 -25.03 -2.31 12.07
C LEU A 332 -24.20 -2.63 13.31
N GLN A 333 -24.86 -2.94 14.43
CA GLN A 333 -24.18 -3.35 15.65
C GLN A 333 -24.17 -4.86 15.76
N PHE A 334 -23.02 -5.39 16.16
CA PHE A 334 -22.86 -6.80 16.45
C PHE A 334 -23.23 -7.13 17.89
N SER A 335 -23.78 -8.32 18.10
CA SER A 335 -24.24 -8.78 19.42
C SER A 335 -23.13 -8.77 20.45
N ASP A 336 -23.46 -8.39 21.68
CA ASP A 336 -22.59 -8.49 22.84
C ASP A 336 -22.75 -9.84 23.59
N ASN A 337 -23.61 -10.72 23.09
CA ASN A 337 -23.76 -12.07 23.62
C ASN A 337 -22.71 -13.02 23.02
N TYR A 338 -21.83 -13.57 23.87
CA TYR A 338 -20.79 -14.53 23.46
C TYR A 338 -21.36 -15.76 22.74
N ASP A 339 -22.58 -16.19 23.06
CA ASP A 339 -23.17 -17.42 22.50
C ASP A 339 -23.59 -17.29 21.04
N ASP A 340 -23.75 -16.05 20.55
CA ASP A 340 -24.02 -15.79 19.13
C ASP A 340 -22.78 -16.04 18.24
N TYR A 341 -21.60 -16.22 18.85
CA TYR A 341 -20.34 -16.45 18.17
C TYR A 341 -19.86 -17.89 18.37
N PRO A 342 -20.02 -18.77 17.37
CA PRO A 342 -19.48 -20.12 17.44
C PRO A 342 -17.95 -20.10 17.41
N VAL A 343 -17.32 -21.13 17.98
CA VAL A 343 -15.87 -21.32 17.91
C VAL A 343 -15.51 -21.90 16.55
N VAL A 344 -14.51 -21.31 15.89
CA VAL A 344 -14.04 -21.70 14.56
C VAL A 344 -12.51 -21.77 14.53
N LYS A 345 -11.97 -22.64 13.65
CA LYS A 345 -10.55 -22.59 13.26
C LYS A 345 -10.26 -21.33 12.46
N THR A 346 -9.15 -20.69 12.78
CA THR A 346 -8.67 -19.45 12.16
C THR A 346 -7.19 -19.25 12.49
N SER A 347 -6.67 -18.03 12.35
CA SER A 347 -5.38 -17.64 12.94
C SER A 347 -5.55 -16.51 13.95
N TRP A 348 -4.65 -16.46 14.92
CA TRP A 348 -4.53 -15.38 15.90
C TRP A 348 -3.05 -15.02 16.08
N GLU A 349 -2.72 -13.73 15.91
CA GLU A 349 -1.34 -13.22 15.98
C GLU A 349 -0.32 -14.03 15.15
N GLY A 350 -0.72 -14.40 13.92
CA GLY A 350 0.14 -15.08 12.96
C GLY A 350 0.30 -16.59 13.16
N LEU A 351 -0.41 -17.20 14.11
CA LEU A 351 -0.40 -18.65 14.41
C LEU A 351 -1.77 -19.29 14.18
N ASP A 352 -1.80 -20.58 13.84
CA ASP A 352 -3.05 -21.33 13.73
C ASP A 352 -3.75 -21.46 15.09
N ALA A 353 -5.05 -21.16 15.13
CA ALA A 353 -5.80 -21.01 16.36
C ALA A 353 -7.27 -21.42 16.22
N VAL A 354 -7.95 -21.58 17.34
CA VAL A 354 -9.41 -21.58 17.45
C VAL A 354 -9.87 -20.31 18.16
N ARG A 355 -10.86 -19.63 17.58
CA ARG A 355 -11.40 -18.36 18.10
C ARG A 355 -12.92 -18.31 17.97
N CYS A 356 -13.58 -17.39 18.66
CA CYS A 356 -14.95 -17.01 18.31
C CYS A 356 -14.99 -16.50 16.85
N GLN A 357 -16.07 -16.79 16.13
CA GLN A 357 -16.26 -16.37 14.75
C GLN A 357 -16.23 -14.85 14.64
N SER A 358 -15.60 -14.33 13.58
CA SER A 358 -15.61 -12.91 13.28
C SER A 358 -17.01 -12.38 12.97
N PRO A 359 -17.40 -11.20 13.49
CA PRO A 359 -18.62 -10.51 13.14
C PRO A 359 -18.87 -10.42 11.63
N ILE A 360 -17.86 -10.09 10.84
CA ILE A 360 -17.90 -10.20 9.38
C ILE A 360 -16.77 -11.10 8.91
N SER A 361 -17.09 -12.09 8.08
CA SER A 361 -16.10 -13.02 7.56
C SER A 361 -16.29 -13.38 6.10
N ALA A 362 -15.22 -13.80 5.44
CA ALA A 362 -15.24 -14.44 4.13
C ALA A 362 -14.04 -15.37 3.99
N THR A 363 -14.23 -16.52 3.36
CA THR A 363 -13.16 -17.48 3.09
C THR A 363 -13.26 -17.95 1.64
N ASN A 364 -12.15 -17.89 0.90
CA ASN A 364 -12.08 -18.27 -0.53
C ASN A 364 -13.08 -17.51 -1.42
N ALA A 365 -13.46 -16.28 -1.03
CA ALA A 365 -14.41 -15.47 -1.77
C ALA A 365 -13.71 -14.55 -2.78
N THR A 366 -14.33 -14.31 -3.92
CA THR A 366 -13.85 -13.37 -4.94
C THR A 366 -14.89 -12.29 -5.21
N ASN A 367 -14.42 -11.09 -5.55
CA ASN A 367 -15.26 -9.96 -5.95
C ASN A 367 -16.26 -9.61 -4.83
N ILE A 368 -15.74 -9.22 -3.67
CA ILE A 368 -16.53 -8.89 -2.47
C ILE A 368 -16.33 -7.43 -2.07
N ALA A 369 -17.37 -6.81 -1.53
CA ALA A 369 -17.27 -5.45 -1.02
C ALA A 369 -18.10 -5.19 0.22
N ILE A 370 -17.67 -4.21 1.01
CA ILE A 370 -18.50 -3.53 2.01
C ILE A 370 -18.42 -2.04 1.70
N THR A 371 -19.55 -1.45 1.32
CA THR A 371 -19.59 -0.06 0.84
C THR A 371 -20.64 0.75 1.55
N GLY A 372 -20.61 2.08 1.39
CA GLY A 372 -21.65 2.98 1.88
C GLY A 372 -21.09 3.96 2.91
N GLY A 373 -21.97 4.51 3.74
CA GLY A 373 -21.61 5.56 4.70
C GLY A 373 -22.17 5.33 6.10
N GLY A 374 -22.62 4.09 6.38
CA GLY A 374 -23.09 3.69 7.70
C GLY A 374 -21.96 3.29 8.64
N ILE A 375 -22.35 2.88 9.84
CA ILE A 375 -21.47 2.48 10.93
C ILE A 375 -21.62 0.98 11.18
N VAL A 376 -20.50 0.30 11.31
CA VAL A 376 -20.39 -1.06 11.83
C VAL A 376 -19.80 -0.97 13.23
N ASP A 377 -20.48 -1.50 14.24
CA ASP A 377 -20.03 -1.49 15.64
C ASP A 377 -19.86 -2.93 16.15
N GLY A 378 -18.68 -3.26 16.67
CA GLY A 378 -18.35 -4.62 17.09
C GLY A 378 -18.78 -5.00 18.51
N ALA A 379 -19.39 -4.10 19.27
CA ALA A 379 -19.69 -4.29 20.71
C ALA A 379 -18.48 -4.80 21.53
N GLY A 380 -17.27 -4.38 21.17
CA GLY A 380 -16.01 -4.91 21.70
C GLY A 380 -15.79 -4.72 23.20
N GLN A 381 -16.57 -3.89 23.88
CA GLN A 381 -16.46 -3.63 25.33
C GLN A 381 -16.66 -4.88 26.19
N VAL A 382 -17.50 -5.83 25.76
CA VAL A 382 -17.69 -7.08 26.51
C VAL A 382 -16.56 -8.06 26.28
N TRP A 383 -15.72 -7.86 25.28
CA TRP A 383 -14.67 -8.82 24.92
C TRP A 383 -13.32 -8.52 25.58
N ARG A 384 -13.02 -7.24 25.79
CA ARG A 384 -11.65 -6.79 26.07
C ARG A 384 -11.39 -6.67 27.56
N ALA A 385 -10.26 -7.23 27.99
CA ALA A 385 -9.67 -6.87 29.27
C ALA A 385 -9.20 -5.40 29.24
N VAL A 386 -9.18 -4.75 30.41
CA VAL A 386 -8.79 -3.34 30.54
C VAL A 386 -7.73 -3.19 31.63
N LYS A 387 -6.59 -2.60 31.28
CA LYS A 387 -5.53 -2.28 32.25
C LYS A 387 -5.92 -1.04 33.05
N ARG A 388 -5.71 -1.06 34.37
CA ARG A 388 -6.02 0.05 35.28
C ARG A 388 -5.32 1.34 34.88
N GLU A 389 -4.06 1.25 34.49
CA GLU A 389 -3.25 2.39 34.05
C GLU A 389 -3.80 3.10 32.80
N LYS A 390 -4.65 2.43 32.03
CA LYS A 390 -5.32 2.98 30.86
C LYS A 390 -6.62 3.72 31.23
N LEU A 391 -6.96 3.84 32.51
CA LEU A 391 -8.15 4.55 32.98
C LEU A 391 -7.80 5.51 34.12
N THR A 392 -8.52 6.63 34.20
CA THR A 392 -8.52 7.44 35.43
C THR A 392 -9.12 6.63 36.59
N ASP A 393 -8.78 6.96 37.84
CA ASP A 393 -9.35 6.25 39.01
C ASP A 393 -10.88 6.26 39.03
N GLY A 394 -11.52 7.35 38.57
CA GLY A 394 -12.98 7.43 38.46
C GLY A 394 -13.55 6.48 37.41
N GLN A 395 -12.91 6.41 36.23
CA GLN A 395 -13.29 5.46 35.17
C GLN A 395 -13.07 4.01 35.62
N TRP A 396 -11.95 3.72 36.29
CA TRP A 396 -11.65 2.40 36.84
C TRP A 396 -12.70 1.95 37.85
N LYS A 397 -13.03 2.80 38.83
CA LYS A 397 -14.09 2.52 39.82
C LYS A 397 -15.43 2.23 39.15
N LYS A 398 -15.79 3.00 38.12
CA LYS A 398 -17.03 2.79 37.35
C LYS A 398 -17.02 1.46 36.60
N LEU A 399 -15.89 1.09 35.99
CA LEU A 399 -15.74 -0.18 35.28
C LEU A 399 -15.87 -1.37 36.24
N VAL A 400 -15.15 -1.36 37.37
CA VAL A 400 -15.25 -2.42 38.38
C VAL A 400 -16.67 -2.53 38.95
N ALA A 401 -17.35 -1.39 39.18
CA ALA A 401 -18.73 -1.39 39.65
C ALA A 401 -19.75 -1.91 38.61
N SER A 402 -19.38 -1.96 37.32
CA SER A 402 -20.26 -2.50 36.26
C SER A 402 -20.29 -4.03 36.19
N GLY A 403 -19.46 -4.72 36.97
CA GLY A 403 -19.31 -6.18 36.96
C GLY A 403 -17.91 -6.62 36.56
N GLY A 404 -17.78 -7.88 36.12
CA GLY A 404 -16.49 -8.48 35.74
C GLY A 404 -15.60 -8.84 36.93
N LEU A 405 -14.32 -9.12 36.66
CA LEU A 405 -13.32 -9.51 37.66
C LEU A 405 -12.06 -8.67 37.51
N VAL A 406 -11.37 -8.43 38.62
CA VAL A 406 -10.02 -7.85 38.60
C VAL A 406 -9.03 -8.95 38.98
N ASP A 407 -7.87 -8.97 38.33
CA ASP A 407 -6.79 -9.88 38.72
C ASP A 407 -6.31 -9.66 40.16
N LYS A 408 -5.53 -10.63 40.65
CA LYS A 408 -5.00 -10.63 42.02
C LYS A 408 -4.14 -9.39 42.32
N ASP A 409 -3.48 -8.85 41.30
CA ASP A 409 -2.60 -7.68 41.42
C ASP A 409 -3.34 -6.34 41.34
N GLN A 410 -4.66 -6.35 41.12
CA GLN A 410 -5.50 -5.16 40.98
C GLN A 410 -5.08 -4.25 39.82
N ARG A 411 -4.57 -4.86 38.73
CA ARG A 411 -4.02 -4.17 37.55
C ARG A 411 -4.86 -4.35 36.31
N ILE A 412 -5.56 -5.47 36.14
CA ILE A 412 -6.31 -5.77 34.92
C ILE A 412 -7.72 -6.23 35.27
N TRP A 413 -8.70 -5.58 34.66
CA TRP A 413 -10.11 -5.96 34.71
C TRP A 413 -10.44 -6.87 33.52
N TYR A 414 -11.23 -7.91 33.76
CA TYR A 414 -11.69 -8.90 32.79
C TYR A 414 -13.22 -8.93 32.78
N PRO A 415 -13.85 -9.06 31.61
CA PRO A 415 -15.30 -9.01 31.49
C PRO A 415 -15.99 -10.24 32.07
N SER A 416 -15.31 -11.39 32.14
CA SER A 416 -15.87 -12.64 32.67
C SER A 416 -14.82 -13.55 33.31
N GLU A 417 -15.27 -14.53 34.11
CA GLU A 417 -14.39 -15.55 34.71
C GLU A 417 -13.67 -16.36 33.63
N LYS A 418 -14.37 -16.68 32.53
CA LYS A 418 -13.82 -17.38 31.37
C LYS A 418 -12.71 -16.57 30.69
N SER A 419 -12.87 -15.24 30.63
CA SER A 419 -11.85 -14.33 30.09
C SER A 419 -10.57 -14.35 30.94
N LEU A 420 -10.71 -14.27 32.27
CA LEU A 420 -9.59 -14.36 33.21
C LEU A 420 -8.91 -15.75 33.15
N LEU A 421 -9.70 -16.82 33.08
CA LEU A 421 -9.17 -18.18 32.97
C LEU A 421 -8.36 -18.36 31.68
N GLY A 422 -8.88 -17.87 30.54
CA GLY A 422 -8.17 -17.95 29.26
C GLY A 422 -6.86 -17.17 29.27
N ASN A 423 -6.85 -15.98 29.88
CA ASN A 423 -5.63 -15.19 30.06
C ASN A 423 -4.55 -15.94 30.85
N ASN A 424 -4.96 -16.70 31.87
CA ASN A 424 -4.05 -17.49 32.70
C ASN A 424 -3.71 -18.87 32.10
N THR A 425 -4.30 -19.21 30.96
CA THR A 425 -4.07 -20.48 30.25
C THR A 425 -3.01 -20.28 29.18
N LYS A 426 -1.84 -20.92 29.36
CA LYS A 426 -0.72 -20.80 28.42
C LYS A 426 -1.13 -21.28 27.03
N GLY A 427 -0.97 -20.41 26.04
CA GLY A 427 -1.28 -20.73 24.65
C GLY A 427 -2.77 -20.91 24.38
N ALA A 428 -3.67 -20.38 25.21
CA ALA A 428 -5.12 -20.51 25.06
C ALA A 428 -5.59 -20.25 23.62
N GLY A 429 -6.20 -21.27 23.02
CA GLY A 429 -6.71 -21.25 21.64
C GLY A 429 -5.67 -21.55 20.55
N ASN A 430 -4.37 -21.64 20.85
CA ASN A 430 -3.36 -22.05 19.87
C ASN A 430 -3.45 -23.57 19.60
N ILE A 431 -3.56 -23.94 18.32
CA ILE A 431 -3.66 -25.35 17.91
C ILE A 431 -2.38 -26.13 18.24
N ALA A 432 -1.20 -25.53 18.07
CA ALA A 432 0.07 -26.14 18.43
C ALA A 432 0.22 -26.38 19.95
N ALA A 433 -0.55 -25.67 20.78
CA ALA A 433 -0.62 -25.89 22.22
C ALA A 433 -1.65 -26.97 22.62
N GLY A 434 -2.28 -27.65 21.65
CA GLY A 434 -3.24 -28.73 21.87
C GLY A 434 -4.70 -28.29 21.96
N PHE A 435 -5.02 -27.02 21.66
CA PHE A 435 -6.40 -26.54 21.67
C PHE A 435 -7.13 -26.81 20.36
N ASN A 436 -8.43 -27.03 20.46
CA ASN A 436 -9.34 -27.24 19.33
C ASN A 436 -10.76 -26.81 19.73
N GLU A 437 -11.70 -26.87 18.80
CA GLU A 437 -13.06 -26.37 18.99
C GLU A 437 -13.81 -27.02 20.15
N THR A 438 -13.41 -28.22 20.58
CA THR A 438 -14.11 -29.00 21.61
C THR A 438 -13.59 -28.76 23.04
N ASN A 439 -12.36 -28.25 23.21
CA ASN A 439 -11.72 -28.15 24.53
C ASN A 439 -11.51 -26.72 25.05
N VAL A 440 -12.11 -25.72 24.37
CA VAL A 440 -11.97 -24.31 24.73
C VAL A 440 -13.19 -23.68 25.42
N ALA A 441 -14.27 -24.46 25.59
CA ALA A 441 -15.49 -23.99 26.28
C ALA A 441 -15.23 -23.33 27.66
N PRO A 442 -14.29 -23.81 28.51
CA PRO A 442 -14.02 -23.19 29.81
C PRO A 442 -13.54 -21.74 29.73
N PHE A 443 -12.95 -21.31 28.61
CA PHE A 443 -12.40 -19.97 28.45
C PHE A 443 -12.82 -19.30 27.13
N LYS A 444 -13.97 -19.71 26.56
CA LYS A 444 -14.48 -19.22 25.26
C LYS A 444 -14.44 -17.68 25.14
N ASP A 445 -14.86 -16.97 26.18
CA ASP A 445 -14.94 -15.50 26.18
C ASP A 445 -13.57 -14.81 25.97
N PHE A 446 -12.47 -15.47 26.34
CA PHE A 446 -11.11 -14.99 26.08
C PHE A 446 -10.75 -15.03 24.58
N LEU A 447 -11.43 -15.88 23.80
CA LEU A 447 -11.14 -16.14 22.40
C LEU A 447 -11.76 -15.08 21.47
N ARG A 448 -11.46 -13.81 21.76
CA ARG A 448 -11.96 -12.62 21.06
C ARG A 448 -11.86 -12.76 19.53
N PRO A 449 -12.94 -12.44 18.79
CA PRO A 449 -12.92 -12.43 17.32
C PRO A 449 -12.28 -11.15 16.76
N ASN A 450 -11.71 -11.22 15.55
CA ASN A 450 -11.43 -10.03 14.75
C ASN A 450 -12.75 -9.49 14.19
N MET A 451 -12.91 -8.18 14.03
CA MET A 451 -14.18 -7.60 13.58
C MET A 451 -14.50 -7.96 12.12
N VAL A 452 -13.56 -7.73 11.20
CA VAL A 452 -13.63 -8.15 9.80
C VAL A 452 -12.49 -9.11 9.51
N ARG A 453 -12.80 -10.31 9.03
CA ARG A 453 -11.80 -11.35 8.70
C ARG A 453 -12.02 -11.91 7.30
N PHE A 454 -11.12 -11.60 6.39
CA PHE A 454 -11.11 -12.20 5.05
C PHE A 454 -9.91 -13.13 4.92
N THR A 455 -10.14 -14.37 4.51
CA THR A 455 -9.09 -15.37 4.36
C THR A 455 -9.08 -15.89 2.93
N ASN A 456 -7.93 -15.82 2.26
CA ASN A 456 -7.74 -16.31 0.89
C ASN A 456 -8.77 -15.72 -0.11
N CYS A 457 -9.11 -14.44 0.05
CA CYS A 457 -10.09 -13.75 -0.78
C CYS A 457 -9.41 -12.91 -1.87
N LYS A 458 -10.11 -12.64 -2.98
CA LYS A 458 -9.57 -11.86 -4.12
C LYS A 458 -10.53 -10.77 -4.56
N LYS A 459 -10.01 -9.62 -5.03
CA LYS A 459 -10.83 -8.46 -5.46
C LYS A 459 -11.76 -8.01 -4.33
N ILE A 460 -11.19 -7.27 -3.39
CA ILE A 460 -11.85 -6.83 -2.16
C ILE A 460 -11.96 -5.30 -2.18
N LEU A 461 -13.14 -4.76 -1.90
CA LEU A 461 -13.36 -3.31 -1.75
C LEU A 461 -14.04 -2.99 -0.43
N LEU A 462 -13.38 -2.23 0.43
CA LEU A 462 -14.03 -1.54 1.56
C LEU A 462 -14.03 -0.03 1.25
N ASP A 463 -15.21 0.58 1.19
CA ASP A 463 -15.36 1.98 0.75
C ASP A 463 -16.38 2.78 1.58
N GLY A 464 -15.91 3.83 2.26
CA GLY A 464 -16.74 4.84 2.94
C GLY A 464 -17.28 4.47 4.33
N VAL A 465 -17.26 3.19 4.68
CA VAL A 465 -17.86 2.67 5.93
C VAL A 465 -17.03 3.05 7.16
N THR A 466 -17.71 3.33 8.28
CA THR A 466 -17.06 3.43 9.59
C THR A 466 -17.06 2.08 10.29
N PHE A 467 -15.89 1.58 10.69
CA PHE A 467 -15.77 0.41 11.56
C PHE A 467 -15.34 0.87 12.95
N GLN A 468 -16.09 0.48 13.99
CA GLN A 468 -15.76 0.88 15.34
C GLN A 468 -15.95 -0.20 16.40
N ASN A 469 -15.30 0.03 17.54
CA ASN A 469 -15.50 -0.75 18.76
C ASN A 469 -15.26 -2.25 18.55
N SER A 470 -14.16 -2.61 17.90
CA SER A 470 -13.84 -4.01 17.59
C SER A 470 -13.52 -4.83 18.85
N PRO A 471 -13.86 -6.13 18.89
CA PRO A 471 -13.47 -7.03 19.98
C PRO A 471 -11.95 -7.25 20.09
N ALA A 472 -11.26 -7.23 18.95
CA ALA A 472 -9.80 -7.36 18.81
C ALA A 472 -9.35 -6.57 17.57
N TRP A 473 -8.50 -7.12 16.70
CA TRP A 473 -8.11 -6.49 15.44
C TRP A 473 -9.34 -6.13 14.60
N ASN A 474 -9.34 -4.93 14.03
CA ASN A 474 -10.52 -4.41 13.35
C ASN A 474 -10.65 -5.01 11.94
N ILE A 475 -9.74 -4.69 11.01
CA ILE A 475 -9.79 -5.19 9.63
C ILE A 475 -8.61 -6.12 9.37
N HIS A 476 -8.84 -7.43 9.23
CA HIS A 476 -7.80 -8.44 9.00
C HIS A 476 -8.02 -9.27 7.72
N PRO A 477 -7.56 -8.80 6.55
CA PRO A 477 -7.32 -9.61 5.38
C PRO A 477 -6.07 -10.46 5.58
N MET A 478 -6.21 -11.76 5.36
CA MET A 478 -5.14 -12.75 5.43
C MET A 478 -5.08 -13.53 4.12
N LEU A 479 -3.90 -13.68 3.52
CA LEU A 479 -3.72 -14.40 2.25
C LEU A 479 -4.58 -13.83 1.11
N CYS A 480 -4.90 -12.54 1.17
CA CYS A 480 -5.81 -11.91 0.22
C CYS A 480 -5.07 -11.20 -0.93
N GLU A 481 -5.75 -11.05 -2.06
CA GLU A 481 -5.21 -10.40 -3.25
C GLU A 481 -6.13 -9.31 -3.80
N HIS A 482 -5.55 -8.23 -4.34
CA HIS A 482 -6.30 -7.12 -4.92
C HIS A 482 -7.28 -6.48 -3.93
N ILE A 483 -6.71 -5.79 -2.95
CA ILE A 483 -7.41 -5.22 -1.80
C ILE A 483 -7.46 -3.70 -1.97
N THR A 484 -8.64 -3.11 -1.93
CA THR A 484 -8.83 -1.66 -1.92
C THR A 484 -9.57 -1.27 -0.65
N LEU A 485 -8.89 -0.51 0.21
CA LEU A 485 -9.49 0.15 1.36
C LEU A 485 -9.47 1.65 1.08
N ARG A 486 -10.63 2.30 0.99
CA ARG A 486 -10.67 3.73 0.74
C ARG A 486 -11.78 4.45 1.49
N ASN A 487 -11.54 5.71 1.83
CA ASN A 487 -12.51 6.57 2.51
C ASN A 487 -13.03 5.97 3.84
N LEU A 488 -12.26 5.07 4.47
CA LEU A 488 -12.69 4.40 5.69
C LEU A 488 -12.44 5.27 6.91
N THR A 489 -13.29 5.10 7.92
CA THR A 489 -13.01 5.56 9.28
C THR A 489 -12.96 4.36 10.21
N VAL A 490 -11.84 4.13 10.87
CA VAL A 490 -11.66 3.01 11.81
C VAL A 490 -11.39 3.54 13.20
N ARG A 491 -12.27 3.20 14.16
CA ARG A 491 -12.24 3.79 15.51
C ARG A 491 -12.34 2.74 16.60
N ASN A 492 -11.31 2.64 17.43
CA ASN A 492 -11.36 1.85 18.65
C ASN A 492 -11.10 2.73 19.86
N PRO A 493 -11.72 2.45 21.03
CA PRO A 493 -11.30 3.10 22.27
C PRO A 493 -9.78 2.98 22.43
N TRP A 494 -9.11 4.04 22.82
CA TRP A 494 -7.64 4.09 22.95
C TRP A 494 -7.07 3.03 23.91
N TYR A 495 -7.89 2.51 24.83
CA TYR A 495 -7.53 1.43 25.77
C TYR A 495 -7.85 0.02 25.25
N ALA A 496 -8.38 -0.11 24.03
CA ALA A 496 -8.74 -1.39 23.43
C ALA A 496 -7.49 -2.26 23.22
N GLN A 497 -7.38 -3.34 24.00
CA GLN A 497 -6.29 -4.30 23.86
C GLN A 497 -6.35 -5.01 22.50
N ASN A 498 -5.24 -5.03 21.76
CA ASN A 498 -5.18 -5.52 20.38
C ASN A 498 -6.22 -4.83 19.48
N GLY A 499 -6.43 -3.54 19.71
CA GLY A 499 -7.43 -2.73 19.01
C GLY A 499 -6.91 -2.13 17.71
N ASP A 500 -6.09 -2.86 16.94
CA ASP A 500 -5.46 -2.46 15.69
C ASP A 500 -6.49 -1.97 14.66
N GLY A 501 -6.08 -1.04 13.79
CA GLY A 501 -6.95 -0.49 12.74
C GLY A 501 -7.07 -1.40 11.52
N VAL A 502 -5.95 -1.77 10.93
CA VAL A 502 -5.91 -2.70 9.80
C VAL A 502 -4.63 -3.55 9.85
N ASP A 503 -4.80 -4.84 9.61
CA ASP A 503 -3.76 -5.85 9.59
C ASP A 503 -3.77 -6.56 8.24
N LEU A 504 -2.85 -6.21 7.34
CA LEU A 504 -2.66 -6.97 6.09
C LEU A 504 -1.66 -8.10 6.35
N GLU A 505 -2.14 -9.34 6.43
CA GLU A 505 -1.29 -10.51 6.70
C GLU A 505 -1.12 -11.39 5.46
N SER A 506 0.12 -11.58 5.01
CA SER A 506 0.45 -12.37 3.80
C SER A 506 -0.39 -11.98 2.56
N CYS A 507 -0.62 -10.68 2.36
CA CYS A 507 -1.48 -10.14 1.29
C CYS A 507 -0.68 -9.62 0.09
N ARG A 508 -1.28 -9.56 -1.10
CA ARG A 508 -0.64 -8.92 -2.28
C ARG A 508 -1.55 -8.01 -3.08
N PHE A 509 -0.95 -6.97 -3.67
CA PHE A 509 -1.65 -5.95 -4.47
C PHE A 509 -2.73 -5.23 -3.65
N GLY A 510 -2.30 -4.35 -2.74
CA GLY A 510 -3.18 -3.61 -1.84
C GLY A 510 -3.06 -2.10 -1.98
N VAL A 511 -4.16 -1.39 -1.79
CA VAL A 511 -4.22 0.07 -1.66
C VAL A 511 -5.01 0.44 -0.42
N ILE A 512 -4.42 1.29 0.42
CA ILE A 512 -5.09 2.00 1.52
C ILE A 512 -5.02 3.49 1.17
N ASP A 513 -6.16 4.10 0.88
CA ASP A 513 -6.23 5.47 0.37
C ASP A 513 -7.30 6.30 1.08
N ASN A 514 -6.93 7.50 1.54
CA ASN A 514 -7.86 8.44 2.18
C ASN A 514 -8.61 7.80 3.38
N CYS A 515 -7.89 7.05 4.21
CA CYS A 515 -8.46 6.40 5.40
C CYS A 515 -8.05 7.15 6.68
N THR A 516 -8.93 7.10 7.69
CA THR A 516 -8.70 7.68 9.02
C THR A 516 -8.73 6.58 10.08
N PHE A 517 -7.72 6.54 10.94
CA PHE A 517 -7.59 5.58 12.03
C PHE A 517 -7.44 6.30 13.38
N ASP A 518 -8.18 5.86 14.38
CA ASP A 518 -8.07 6.32 15.78
C ASP A 518 -8.30 5.12 16.70
N VAL A 519 -7.23 4.48 17.16
CA VAL A 519 -7.27 3.07 17.56
C VAL A 519 -6.48 2.78 18.84
N GLY A 520 -6.72 1.62 19.45
CA GLY A 520 -6.09 1.22 20.72
C GLY A 520 -4.72 0.57 20.59
N ASP A 521 -4.31 0.20 19.37
CA ASP A 521 -3.01 -0.42 19.07
C ASP A 521 -2.46 0.13 17.74
N ASP A 522 -1.77 -0.66 16.91
CA ASP A 522 -1.22 -0.20 15.62
C ASP A 522 -2.32 0.35 14.66
N GLY A 523 -2.06 1.49 14.03
CA GLY A 523 -2.99 2.11 13.07
C GLY A 523 -3.09 1.32 11.76
N ILE A 524 -2.00 1.29 11.01
CA ILE A 524 -1.85 0.53 9.76
C ILE A 524 -0.71 -0.47 9.94
N CYS A 525 -1.03 -1.77 9.99
CA CYS A 525 -0.08 -2.82 10.30
C CYS A 525 0.07 -3.84 9.17
N ILE A 526 1.32 -4.14 8.83
CA ILE A 526 1.69 -5.14 7.81
C ILE A 526 2.33 -6.34 8.49
N LYS A 527 1.79 -7.54 8.22
CA LYS A 527 2.17 -8.82 8.83
C LYS A 527 2.31 -9.92 7.77
N SER A 528 2.85 -11.07 8.14
CA SER A 528 3.02 -12.24 7.27
C SER A 528 3.29 -13.52 8.08
N GLY A 529 2.53 -13.73 9.17
CA GLY A 529 2.69 -14.89 10.06
C GLY A 529 3.84 -14.78 11.06
N ARG A 530 3.82 -15.66 12.06
CA ARG A 530 4.73 -15.64 13.21
C ARG A 530 5.59 -16.90 13.28
N ASP A 531 6.87 -16.69 13.57
CA ASP A 531 7.88 -17.71 13.85
C ASP A 531 7.91 -18.86 12.82
N GLU A 532 8.05 -20.10 13.29
CA GLU A 532 8.19 -21.27 12.44
C GLU A 532 6.98 -21.49 11.53
N GLU A 533 5.76 -21.27 12.03
CA GLU A 533 4.54 -21.38 11.22
C GLU A 533 4.49 -20.35 10.10
N GLY A 534 4.85 -19.09 10.38
CA GLY A 534 4.96 -18.04 9.37
C GLY A 534 6.03 -18.34 8.32
N ARG A 535 7.20 -18.87 8.74
CA ARG A 535 8.26 -19.30 7.82
C ARG A 535 7.83 -20.48 6.94
N LYS A 536 7.16 -21.48 7.52
CA LYS A 536 6.61 -22.63 6.76
C LYS A 536 5.56 -22.19 5.75
N ARG A 537 4.73 -21.22 6.12
CA ARG A 537 3.77 -20.61 5.18
C ARG A 537 4.49 -19.93 4.02
N GLY A 538 5.54 -19.16 4.31
CA GLY A 538 6.43 -18.60 3.28
C GLY A 538 5.74 -17.63 2.30
N VAL A 539 4.61 -17.04 2.70
CA VAL A 539 3.87 -16.07 1.89
C VAL A 539 4.10 -14.67 2.45
N PRO A 540 4.81 -13.78 1.73
CA PRO A 540 5.04 -12.43 2.20
C PRO A 540 3.80 -11.56 2.07
N THR A 541 3.75 -10.44 2.80
CA THR A 541 2.92 -9.30 2.36
C THR A 541 3.72 -8.43 1.40
N GLU A 542 3.18 -8.21 0.19
CA GLU A 542 3.91 -7.49 -0.85
C GLU A 542 3.03 -6.61 -1.72
N ASN A 543 3.64 -5.63 -2.40
CA ASN A 543 2.95 -4.82 -3.39
C ASN A 543 1.78 -4.01 -2.79
N ILE A 544 2.06 -3.26 -1.71
CA ILE A 544 1.06 -2.47 -0.97
C ILE A 544 1.35 -0.97 -1.11
N ILE A 545 0.32 -0.18 -1.39
CA ILE A 545 0.34 1.28 -1.40
C ILE A 545 -0.49 1.78 -0.22
N VAL A 546 0.08 2.71 0.55
CA VAL A 546 -0.61 3.46 1.60
C VAL A 546 -0.45 4.94 1.30
N GLN A 547 -1.56 5.65 1.14
CA GLN A 547 -1.51 7.06 0.76
C GLN A 547 -2.65 7.89 1.36
N ASN A 548 -2.42 9.20 1.46
CA ASN A 548 -3.43 10.20 1.81
C ASN A 548 -4.15 9.90 3.14
N SER A 549 -3.54 9.16 4.06
CA SER A 549 -4.21 8.60 5.23
C SER A 549 -3.74 9.25 6.52
N THR A 550 -4.61 9.29 7.52
CA THR A 550 -4.34 9.90 8.82
C THR A 550 -4.53 8.89 9.94
N VAL A 551 -3.57 8.81 10.85
CA VAL A 551 -3.66 8.04 12.09
C VAL A 551 -3.58 9.01 13.26
N PHE A 552 -4.58 8.99 14.12
CA PHE A 552 -4.62 9.75 15.38
C PHE A 552 -3.95 8.94 16.50
N HIS A 553 -4.69 8.56 17.54
CA HIS A 553 -4.13 7.66 18.55
C HIS A 553 -3.87 6.28 17.93
N GLY A 554 -2.76 5.67 18.34
CA GLY A 554 -2.37 4.30 17.98
C GLY A 554 -0.93 4.02 18.39
N HIS A 555 -0.56 2.76 18.60
CA HIS A 555 0.80 2.36 18.98
C HIS A 555 1.83 2.59 17.87
N GLY A 556 1.37 2.81 16.63
CA GLY A 556 2.19 3.14 15.48
C GLY A 556 1.34 3.72 14.36
N GLY A 557 1.84 4.74 13.65
CA GLY A 557 1.17 5.30 12.48
C GLY A 557 1.17 4.32 11.32
N PHE A 558 2.37 3.93 10.89
CA PHE A 558 2.57 2.83 9.95
C PHE A 558 3.53 1.81 10.53
N VAL A 559 3.14 0.54 10.49
CA VAL A 559 3.79 -0.53 11.24
C VAL A 559 4.08 -1.73 10.34
N ILE A 560 5.29 -2.31 10.48
CA ILE A 560 5.60 -3.64 9.97
C ILE A 560 5.98 -4.54 11.15
N GLY A 561 5.28 -5.67 11.27
CA GLY A 561 5.55 -6.69 12.28
C GLY A 561 4.62 -6.64 13.51
N SER A 562 4.91 -7.40 14.56
CA SER A 562 6.12 -8.21 14.72
C SER A 562 6.11 -9.52 13.93
N GLU A 563 4.92 -9.94 13.50
CA GLU A 563 4.65 -11.17 12.76
C GLU A 563 5.04 -10.97 11.30
N MET A 564 6.33 -11.01 10.98
CA MET A 564 6.86 -10.78 9.62
C MET A 564 7.63 -11.99 9.05
N SER A 565 7.34 -13.18 9.56
CA SER A 565 8.13 -14.40 9.30
C SER A 565 8.08 -14.90 7.86
N GLY A 566 6.95 -14.72 7.18
CA GLY A 566 6.81 -14.96 5.73
C GLY A 566 7.46 -13.91 4.82
N GLY A 567 7.94 -12.80 5.40
CA GLY A 567 8.55 -11.68 4.70
C GLY A 567 7.59 -10.53 4.36
N VAL A 568 8.15 -9.34 4.13
CA VAL A 568 7.40 -8.15 3.70
C VAL A 568 8.21 -7.41 2.64
N LYS A 569 7.64 -7.09 1.48
CA LYS A 569 8.41 -6.36 0.46
C LYS A 569 7.62 -5.49 -0.48
N ASN A 570 8.29 -4.50 -1.07
CA ASN A 570 7.71 -3.61 -2.07
C ASN A 570 6.48 -2.86 -1.53
N ILE A 571 6.72 -2.06 -0.49
CA ILE A 571 5.69 -1.29 0.21
C ILE A 571 5.94 0.20 -0.03
N PHE A 572 4.87 0.93 -0.38
CA PHE A 572 4.91 2.33 -0.77
C PHE A 572 4.03 3.14 0.17
N ILE A 573 4.58 4.11 0.89
CA ILE A 573 3.87 4.98 1.82
C ILE A 573 4.10 6.44 1.43
N THR A 574 3.04 7.22 1.19
CA THR A 574 3.17 8.65 0.87
C THR A 574 2.04 9.51 1.42
N ASN A 575 2.31 10.78 1.70
CA ASN A 575 1.30 11.77 2.07
C ASN A 575 0.42 11.32 3.26
N CYS A 576 1.05 10.92 4.36
CA CYS A 576 0.36 10.45 5.56
C CYS A 576 0.63 11.34 6.78
N ASN A 577 -0.36 11.43 7.67
CA ASN A 577 -0.26 12.20 8.91
C ASN A 577 -0.38 11.26 10.12
N PHE A 578 0.58 11.33 11.05
CA PHE A 578 0.56 10.56 12.31
C PHE A 578 0.51 11.53 13.50
N LEU A 579 -0.66 11.63 14.12
CA LEU A 579 -1.04 12.73 15.00
C LEU A 579 -1.36 12.21 16.40
N GLY A 580 -0.32 12.04 17.23
CA GLY A 580 -0.46 11.49 18.58
C GLY A 580 -0.33 9.97 18.67
N THR A 581 0.27 9.33 17.66
CA THR A 581 0.65 7.91 17.75
C THR A 581 1.85 7.74 18.68
N ASP A 582 1.96 6.59 19.37
CA ASP A 582 3.10 6.27 20.24
C ASP A 582 4.43 6.31 19.48
N VAL A 583 4.43 5.75 18.27
CA VAL A 583 5.56 5.73 17.33
C VAL A 583 5.05 6.21 15.97
N GLY A 584 5.87 6.91 15.20
CA GLY A 584 5.53 7.32 13.84
C GLY A 584 5.59 6.15 12.85
N LEU A 585 6.79 5.92 12.31
CA LEU A 585 7.12 4.76 11.47
C LEU A 585 7.73 3.66 12.35
N ARG A 586 7.07 2.51 12.47
CA ARG A 586 7.43 1.44 13.42
C ARG A 586 7.75 0.12 12.72
N PHE A 587 9.00 -0.27 12.71
CA PHE A 587 9.45 -1.55 12.13
C PHE A 587 9.97 -2.46 13.24
N LYS A 588 9.25 -3.54 13.54
CA LYS A 588 9.48 -4.37 14.73
C LYS A 588 9.66 -5.86 14.38
N THR A 589 10.68 -6.49 14.93
CA THR A 589 10.93 -7.93 14.84
C THR A 589 11.72 -8.44 16.04
N ALA A 590 11.87 -9.76 16.16
CA ALA A 590 12.67 -10.41 17.21
C ALA A 590 13.33 -11.69 16.67
N ARG A 591 14.39 -12.15 17.34
CA ARG A 591 14.94 -13.49 17.12
C ARG A 591 13.84 -14.53 17.25
N GLY A 592 13.88 -15.54 16.38
CA GLY A 592 12.82 -16.54 16.25
C GLY A 592 11.83 -16.22 15.14
N ARG A 593 11.69 -14.95 14.70
CA ARG A 593 10.81 -14.60 13.58
C ARG A 593 11.36 -15.08 12.24
N GLY A 594 12.65 -14.84 11.96
CA GLY A 594 13.19 -15.01 10.61
C GLY A 594 12.59 -14.00 9.63
N GLY A 595 12.50 -14.40 8.36
CA GLY A 595 11.91 -13.55 7.31
C GLY A 595 12.75 -12.33 6.96
N VAL A 596 12.36 -11.66 5.87
CA VAL A 596 13.04 -10.48 5.34
C VAL A 596 12.02 -9.38 5.12
N VAL A 597 12.31 -8.17 5.62
CA VAL A 597 11.62 -6.94 5.23
C VAL A 597 12.53 -6.15 4.30
N GLU A 598 12.10 -5.94 3.06
CA GLU A 598 12.90 -5.24 2.05
C GLU A 598 12.10 -4.36 1.08
N ASP A 599 12.78 -3.38 0.49
CA ASP A 599 12.22 -2.49 -0.54
C ASP A 599 11.00 -1.71 -0.04
N ILE A 600 11.23 -0.90 0.99
CA ILE A 600 10.23 -0.04 1.61
C ILE A 600 10.49 1.41 1.21
N PHE A 601 9.49 2.07 0.63
CA PHE A 601 9.57 3.42 0.10
C PHE A 601 8.60 4.33 0.85
N VAL A 602 9.12 5.33 1.54
CA VAL A 602 8.34 6.28 2.35
C VAL A 602 8.64 7.70 1.89
N SER A 603 7.60 8.51 1.71
CA SER A 603 7.72 9.94 1.39
C SER A 603 6.64 10.77 2.08
N ASP A 604 6.91 12.05 2.30
CA ASP A 604 5.90 13.06 2.63
C ASP A 604 5.06 12.68 3.88
N ILE A 605 5.74 12.50 5.02
CA ILE A 605 5.12 12.12 6.29
C ILE A 605 5.17 13.28 7.28
N ASN A 606 4.02 13.62 7.85
CA ASN A 606 3.92 14.63 8.90
C ASN A 606 3.55 13.99 10.24
N MET A 607 4.27 14.35 11.30
CA MET A 607 4.06 13.82 12.64
C MET A 607 4.01 14.93 13.69
N THR A 608 3.16 14.77 14.70
CA THR A 608 3.17 15.63 15.88
C THR A 608 2.84 14.82 17.13
N ASN A 609 3.43 15.23 18.25
CA ASN A 609 3.17 14.66 19.59
C ASN A 609 3.40 13.16 19.65
N ILE A 610 4.56 12.69 19.19
CA ILE A 610 4.94 11.28 19.24
C ILE A 610 5.60 11.01 20.62
N PRO A 611 5.00 10.23 21.53
CA PRO A 611 5.59 9.94 22.84
C PRO A 611 6.89 9.12 22.77
N GLY A 612 7.00 8.21 21.81
CA GLY A 612 8.16 7.35 21.55
C GLY A 612 8.98 7.87 20.36
N GLU A 613 9.33 6.98 19.43
CA GLU A 613 10.21 7.31 18.31
C GLU A 613 9.45 7.80 17.06
N ALA A 614 9.97 8.82 16.38
CA ALA A 614 9.42 9.22 15.09
C ALA A 614 9.69 8.15 14.01
N ILE A 615 10.90 7.59 13.98
CA ILE A 615 11.28 6.48 13.10
C ILE A 615 11.99 5.41 13.93
N LEU A 616 11.40 4.22 14.01
CA LEU A 616 11.89 3.09 14.78
C LEU A 616 12.18 1.87 13.91
N PHE A 617 13.40 1.37 13.98
CA PHE A 617 13.76 0.02 13.58
C PHE A 617 14.26 -0.76 14.78
N ASP A 618 13.60 -1.87 15.10
CA ASP A 618 13.91 -2.63 16.29
C ASP A 618 13.83 -4.14 16.08
N MET A 619 14.96 -4.83 16.29
CA MET A 619 15.09 -6.28 16.25
C MET A 619 15.04 -6.96 17.63
N TYR A 620 14.73 -6.21 18.69
CA TYR A 620 14.55 -6.70 20.08
C TYR A 620 13.10 -6.53 20.57
N TYR A 621 12.12 -6.69 19.69
CA TYR A 621 10.71 -6.61 20.07
C TYR A 621 10.37 -7.52 21.26
N MET A 622 9.51 -7.04 22.17
CA MET A 622 9.16 -7.60 23.49
C MET A 622 10.25 -7.55 24.57
N ALA A 623 11.50 -7.17 24.26
CA ALA A 623 12.50 -6.92 25.30
C ALA A 623 12.28 -5.57 26.01
N LYS A 624 11.61 -4.63 25.33
CA LYS A 624 11.27 -3.30 25.85
C LYS A 624 10.08 -2.72 25.10
N ASP A 625 9.14 -2.11 25.82
CA ASP A 625 8.10 -1.28 25.19
C ASP A 625 8.71 0.03 24.62
N PRO A 626 8.22 0.52 23.47
CA PRO A 626 8.74 1.74 22.85
C PRO A 626 8.41 3.00 23.68
N VAL A 627 7.27 3.00 24.37
CA VAL A 627 6.89 4.05 25.33
C VAL A 627 7.02 3.46 26.73
N PRO A 628 7.96 3.96 27.57
CA PRO A 628 8.15 3.44 28.92
C PRO A 628 6.86 3.54 29.74
N GLN A 629 6.44 2.45 30.37
CA GLN A 629 5.37 2.48 31.35
C GLN A 629 5.88 3.09 32.66
N LEU A 630 4.96 3.67 33.44
CA LEU A 630 5.31 4.41 34.67
C LEU A 630 5.95 3.46 35.71
N GLY A 631 7.27 3.59 35.93
CA GLY A 631 8.02 2.78 36.89
C GLY A 631 8.95 1.71 36.31
N GLU A 632 9.06 1.58 34.98
CA GLU A 632 10.02 0.65 34.36
C GLU A 632 11.48 1.15 34.39
N LYS A 633 12.43 0.25 34.69
CA LYS A 633 13.87 0.53 34.66
C LYS A 633 14.42 0.39 33.23
N ASN A 634 15.08 1.44 32.76
CA ASN A 634 15.65 1.58 31.41
C ASN A 634 17.02 0.88 31.23
N GLU A 635 17.15 -0.41 31.52
CA GLU A 635 18.38 -1.14 31.18
C GLU A 635 18.33 -1.64 29.72
N LEU A 636 19.41 -1.41 28.95
CA LEU A 636 19.51 -1.94 27.59
C LEU A 636 19.56 -3.48 27.66
N PRO A 637 18.82 -4.21 26.79
CA PRO A 637 18.94 -5.66 26.74
C PRO A 637 20.39 -6.04 26.44
N VAL A 638 20.87 -7.11 27.07
CA VAL A 638 22.22 -7.62 26.83
C VAL A 638 22.34 -8.03 25.35
N MET A 639 23.08 -7.24 24.56
CA MET A 639 23.25 -7.45 23.12
C MET A 639 24.36 -8.48 22.84
N LYS A 640 24.10 -9.74 23.20
CA LYS A 640 24.97 -10.86 22.85
C LYS A 640 24.72 -11.28 21.40
N SER A 641 25.81 -11.62 20.70
CA SER A 641 25.75 -12.26 19.37
C SER A 641 25.30 -13.72 19.50
N GLU A 642 24.46 -14.15 18.56
CA GLU A 642 23.93 -15.52 18.46
C GLU A 642 24.23 -16.11 17.07
N PRO A 643 24.24 -17.45 16.89
CA PRO A 643 24.39 -18.06 15.57
C PRO A 643 23.24 -17.68 14.63
N VAL A 644 23.57 -17.28 13.39
CA VAL A 644 22.59 -17.02 12.34
C VAL A 644 21.87 -18.33 11.95
N ASN A 645 20.55 -18.29 11.90
CA ASN A 645 19.69 -19.41 11.48
C ASN A 645 18.42 -18.87 10.79
N ASP A 646 17.51 -19.76 10.39
CA ASP A 646 16.26 -19.38 9.70
C ASP A 646 15.36 -18.45 10.53
N GLY A 647 15.51 -18.45 11.86
CA GLY A 647 14.83 -17.56 12.78
C GLY A 647 15.51 -16.19 12.99
N THR A 648 16.65 -15.93 12.34
CA THR A 648 17.33 -14.62 12.38
C THR A 648 16.65 -13.65 11.39
N PRO A 649 15.95 -12.60 11.87
CA PRO A 649 15.22 -11.69 10.98
C PRO A 649 16.15 -10.72 10.26
N GLN A 650 15.68 -10.10 9.18
CA GLN A 650 16.43 -9.11 8.42
C GLN A 650 15.58 -7.91 8.04
N PHE A 651 16.10 -6.70 8.25
CA PHE A 651 15.59 -5.45 7.68
C PHE A 651 16.64 -4.87 6.72
N LYS A 652 16.26 -4.65 5.46
CA LYS A 652 17.16 -4.04 4.47
C LYS A 652 16.43 -3.19 3.43
N ASN A 653 17.14 -2.28 2.76
CA ASN A 653 16.63 -1.50 1.62
C ASN A 653 15.40 -0.64 1.96
N PHE A 654 15.59 0.37 2.80
CA PHE A 654 14.56 1.37 3.11
C PHE A 654 14.97 2.72 2.53
N ASN A 655 14.03 3.38 1.84
CA ASN A 655 14.19 4.73 1.31
C ASN A 655 13.11 5.63 1.91
N ILE A 656 13.49 6.50 2.82
CA ILE A 656 12.59 7.40 3.56
C ILE A 656 12.95 8.84 3.19
N ARG A 657 11.97 9.62 2.74
CA ARG A 657 12.19 11.02 2.35
C ARG A 657 11.12 11.94 2.92
N ASN A 658 11.45 13.21 3.10
CA ASN A 658 10.49 14.26 3.43
C ASN A 658 9.64 13.93 4.66
N VAL A 659 10.31 13.73 5.80
CA VAL A 659 9.64 13.45 7.08
C VAL A 659 9.77 14.66 7.99
N VAL A 660 8.65 15.14 8.51
CA VAL A 660 8.61 16.20 9.51
C VAL A 660 7.99 15.66 10.78
N ALA A 661 8.70 15.76 11.90
CA ALA A 661 8.20 15.38 13.21
C ALA A 661 8.35 16.52 14.21
N LYS A 662 7.23 16.98 14.77
CA LYS A 662 7.19 17.98 15.84
C LYS A 662 6.90 17.31 17.18
N GLY A 663 7.97 16.95 17.88
CA GLY A 663 7.91 16.27 19.18
C GLY A 663 7.96 14.75 19.01
N ALA A 664 9.07 14.18 19.46
CA ALA A 664 9.33 12.75 19.63
C ALA A 664 10.26 12.52 20.83
N GLU A 665 10.27 11.34 21.45
CA GLU A 665 11.33 10.96 22.39
C GLU A 665 12.65 10.78 21.64
N THR A 666 12.67 9.99 20.56
CA THR A 666 13.84 9.88 19.67
C THR A 666 13.45 10.19 18.24
N GLY A 667 14.28 10.96 17.53
CA GLY A 667 14.06 11.25 16.11
C GLY A 667 14.18 9.98 15.28
N ILE A 668 15.33 9.31 15.35
CA ILE A 668 15.59 8.06 14.62
C ILE A 668 16.28 7.07 15.57
N LEU A 669 15.70 5.87 15.73
CA LEU A 669 16.30 4.75 16.43
C LEU A 669 16.47 3.56 15.48
N VAL A 670 17.71 3.12 15.29
CA VAL A 670 18.08 1.89 14.59
C VAL A 670 18.73 0.95 15.60
N ARG A 671 18.11 -0.22 15.84
CA ARG A 671 18.62 -1.23 16.76
C ARG A 671 18.60 -2.63 16.13
N GLY A 672 19.73 -2.99 15.51
CA GLY A 672 19.96 -4.28 14.86
C GLY A 672 20.57 -5.33 15.79
N LEU A 673 20.82 -6.53 15.28
CA LEU A 673 21.46 -7.62 16.01
C LEU A 673 22.98 -7.65 15.70
N PRO A 674 23.85 -8.03 16.67
CA PRO A 674 25.28 -8.19 16.42
C PRO A 674 25.63 -9.17 15.28
N GLU A 675 24.85 -10.24 15.11
CA GLU A 675 25.01 -11.22 14.04
C GLU A 675 24.28 -10.84 12.74
N MET A 676 23.40 -9.84 12.77
CA MET A 676 22.58 -9.42 11.63
C MET A 676 22.19 -7.95 11.76
N SER A 677 23.07 -7.08 11.27
CA SER A 677 22.84 -5.64 11.26
C SER A 677 21.64 -5.25 10.37
N ILE A 678 20.92 -4.20 10.79
CA ILE A 678 19.95 -3.52 9.92
C ILE A 678 20.74 -2.82 8.83
N LYS A 679 20.37 -3.01 7.55
CA LYS A 679 21.23 -2.55 6.45
C LYS A 679 20.57 -1.75 5.35
N ASN A 680 21.33 -0.91 4.65
CA ASN A 680 20.88 -0.14 3.49
C ASN A 680 19.64 0.72 3.80
N ILE A 681 19.77 1.62 4.77
CA ILE A 681 18.73 2.56 5.16
C ILE A 681 19.13 3.95 4.70
N THR A 682 18.28 4.59 3.90
CA THR A 682 18.48 5.96 3.43
C THR A 682 17.35 6.83 3.96
N ILE A 683 17.71 7.91 4.67
CA ILE A 683 16.77 8.93 5.15
C ILE A 683 17.23 10.29 4.63
N GLU A 684 16.42 10.93 3.79
CA GLU A 684 16.76 12.22 3.17
C GLU A 684 15.70 13.30 3.45
N ASN A 685 16.15 14.54 3.63
CA ASN A 685 15.29 15.72 3.81
C ASN A 685 14.28 15.53 4.96
N ALA A 686 14.77 15.35 6.18
CA ALA A 686 13.92 15.19 7.36
C ALA A 686 14.13 16.34 8.36
N VAL A 687 13.07 16.75 9.06
CA VAL A 687 13.12 17.74 10.15
C VAL A 687 12.50 17.13 11.39
N LEU A 688 13.32 16.78 12.37
CA LEU A 688 12.92 16.02 13.55
C LEU A 688 13.20 16.82 14.82
N GLN A 689 12.13 17.29 15.46
CA GLN A 689 12.19 17.86 16.81
C GLN A 689 11.93 16.76 17.83
N SER A 690 12.91 16.47 18.67
CA SER A 690 12.86 15.32 19.59
C SER A 690 13.69 15.54 20.86
N ASN A 691 13.57 14.66 21.86
CA ASN A 691 14.49 14.69 23.00
C ASN A 691 15.87 14.19 22.57
N LYS A 692 15.97 12.97 22.02
CA LYS A 692 17.16 12.36 21.40
C LYS A 692 17.13 12.49 19.88
N GLY A 693 18.28 12.72 19.25
CA GLY A 693 18.37 12.83 17.79
C GLY A 693 18.41 11.48 17.10
N PHE A 694 19.61 11.08 16.67
CA PHE A 694 19.85 9.82 15.98
C PHE A 694 20.60 8.84 16.87
N VAL A 695 20.07 7.63 17.00
CA VAL A 695 20.71 6.52 17.71
C VAL A 695 20.79 5.31 16.78
N CYS A 696 22.00 4.83 16.53
CA CYS A 696 22.25 3.68 15.65
C CYS A 696 23.10 2.63 16.36
N ILE A 697 22.57 1.41 16.46
CA ILE A 697 23.20 0.28 17.12
C ILE A 697 23.11 -0.91 16.16
N GLU A 698 24.26 -1.49 15.79
CA GLU A 698 24.37 -2.59 14.82
C GLU A 698 23.70 -2.25 13.47
N GLY A 699 24.02 -1.07 12.91
CA GLY A 699 23.59 -0.65 11.57
C GLY A 699 24.71 -0.82 10.53
N GLU A 700 24.34 -1.13 9.29
CA GLU A 700 25.26 -1.27 8.15
C GLU A 700 24.76 -0.44 6.96
N ASN A 701 25.59 0.40 6.33
CA ASN A 701 25.17 1.24 5.19
C ASN A 701 23.95 2.13 5.52
N ILE A 702 24.05 2.89 6.61
CA ILE A 702 23.01 3.83 7.05
C ILE A 702 23.37 5.24 6.55
N ASN A 703 22.50 5.85 5.75
CA ASN A 703 22.75 7.13 5.10
C ASN A 703 21.69 8.16 5.52
N LEU A 704 22.12 9.22 6.21
CA LEU A 704 21.30 10.39 6.50
C LEU A 704 21.77 11.55 5.62
N LYS A 705 20.86 12.18 4.86
CA LYS A 705 21.18 13.32 3.99
C LYS A 705 20.23 14.48 4.23
N ASN A 706 20.76 15.68 4.45
CA ASN A 706 19.96 16.89 4.70
C ASN A 706 18.94 16.69 5.84
N VAL A 707 19.37 16.08 6.94
CA VAL A 707 18.51 15.82 8.10
C VAL A 707 18.75 16.88 9.17
N THR A 708 17.67 17.53 9.62
CA THR A 708 17.68 18.48 10.73
C THR A 708 17.25 17.77 12.02
N LEU A 709 18.16 17.69 12.99
CA LEU A 709 17.96 17.10 14.31
C LEU A 709 17.89 18.20 15.38
N LEU A 710 16.68 18.58 15.78
CA LEU A 710 16.42 19.59 16.81
C LEU A 710 16.22 18.91 18.17
N THR A 711 17.33 18.51 18.78
CA THR A 711 17.36 17.69 20.00
C THR A 711 17.34 18.52 21.28
N LYS A 712 16.70 18.00 22.34
CA LYS A 712 16.88 18.55 23.70
C LYS A 712 18.14 18.00 24.37
N ASP A 713 18.48 16.75 24.09
CA ASP A 713 19.66 16.09 24.63
C ASP A 713 20.94 16.84 24.26
N LYS A 714 21.91 16.68 25.15
CA LYS A 714 23.26 17.25 25.02
C LYS A 714 24.05 16.66 23.86
N THR A 715 23.78 15.40 23.54
CA THR A 715 24.38 14.66 22.43
C THR A 715 23.38 14.54 21.29
N VAL A 716 23.75 14.97 20.09
CA VAL A 716 22.84 14.96 18.93
C VAL A 716 22.73 13.56 18.31
N MET A 717 23.87 12.89 18.12
CA MET A 717 23.94 11.59 17.43
C MET A 717 24.79 10.58 18.20
N GLN A 718 24.37 9.32 18.19
CA GLN A 718 25.05 8.21 18.85
C GLN A 718 25.11 7.01 17.92
N ILE A 719 26.32 6.47 17.74
CA ILE A 719 26.58 5.31 16.89
C ILE A 719 27.35 4.27 17.71
N GLN A 720 26.86 3.04 17.72
CA GLN A 720 27.49 1.91 18.41
C GLN A 720 27.57 0.70 17.48
N ASN A 721 28.74 0.06 17.42
CA ASN A 721 28.99 -1.16 16.64
C ASN A 721 28.44 -1.13 15.20
N SER A 722 28.48 0.02 14.53
CA SER A 722 27.86 0.19 13.21
C SER A 722 28.91 0.40 12.13
N THR A 723 28.63 -0.07 10.92
CA THR A 723 29.57 -0.01 9.79
C THR A 723 29.00 0.81 8.64
N ASN A 724 29.83 1.65 8.01
CA ASN A 724 29.48 2.47 6.85
C ASN A 724 28.24 3.36 7.10
N VAL A 725 28.32 4.19 8.15
CA VAL A 725 27.26 5.17 8.46
C VAL A 725 27.68 6.53 7.91
N THR A 726 26.90 7.08 6.99
CA THR A 726 27.14 8.41 6.39
C THR A 726 26.10 9.40 6.88
N MET A 727 26.57 10.53 7.42
CA MET A 727 25.78 11.66 7.85
C MET A 727 26.20 12.87 7.03
N ASP A 728 25.41 13.23 6.02
CA ASP A 728 25.71 14.28 5.04
C ASP A 728 24.75 15.46 5.19
N GLY A 729 25.28 16.66 5.45
CA GLY A 729 24.48 17.87 5.56
C GLY A 729 23.55 17.88 6.78
N ILE A 730 24.01 17.37 7.93
CA ILE A 730 23.21 17.37 9.16
C ILE A 730 23.08 18.79 9.70
N GLN A 731 21.86 19.19 10.04
CA GLN A 731 21.57 20.45 10.70
C GLN A 731 21.14 20.18 12.14
N TYR A 732 21.61 21.02 13.07
CA TYR A 732 21.27 20.90 14.48
C TYR A 732 21.36 22.27 15.17
N ALA A 733 20.75 22.36 16.36
CA ALA A 733 20.72 23.60 17.13
C ALA A 733 22.10 23.97 17.69
N GLU A 734 22.35 25.27 17.90
CA GLU A 734 23.60 25.74 18.53
C GLU A 734 23.70 25.32 20.01
N GLY A 735 24.93 25.35 20.52
CA GLY A 735 25.23 25.16 21.95
C GLY A 735 25.14 23.72 22.45
N ARG A 736 25.15 22.72 21.56
CA ARG A 736 25.18 21.30 21.97
C ARG A 736 26.53 20.96 22.60
N ASP A 737 26.54 20.05 23.58
CA ASP A 737 27.79 19.62 24.20
C ASP A 737 28.57 18.69 23.26
N LEU A 738 27.88 17.75 22.61
CA LEU A 738 28.49 16.76 21.70
C LEU A 738 27.63 16.58 20.44
N LEU A 739 28.24 16.67 19.26
CA LEU A 739 27.55 16.36 18.01
C LEU A 739 27.42 14.84 17.80
N LEU A 740 28.52 14.09 17.85
CA LEU A 740 28.54 12.66 17.57
C LEU A 740 29.32 11.85 18.63
N ASN A 741 28.68 10.85 19.22
CA ASN A 741 29.33 9.82 20.04
C ASN A 741 29.47 8.52 19.25
N VAL A 742 30.69 8.00 19.08
CA VAL A 742 30.97 6.73 18.41
C VAL A 742 31.55 5.74 19.41
N THR A 743 30.90 4.59 19.57
CA THR A 743 31.33 3.56 20.52
C THR A 743 31.37 2.18 19.89
N GLY A 744 32.03 1.24 20.57
CA GLY A 744 32.06 -0.17 20.17
C GLY A 744 33.21 -0.53 19.24
N ASP A 745 33.80 -1.70 19.47
CA ASP A 745 34.96 -2.23 18.75
C ASP A 745 34.65 -2.62 17.29
N ARG A 746 33.37 -2.82 16.95
CA ARG A 746 32.90 -3.12 15.59
C ARG A 746 32.55 -1.88 14.76
N SER A 747 32.65 -0.68 15.32
CA SER A 747 32.36 0.54 14.55
C SER A 747 33.39 0.77 13.45
N LYS A 748 32.95 1.00 12.21
CA LYS A 748 33.85 1.18 11.05
C LYS A 748 33.26 2.11 9.98
N SER A 749 34.11 2.90 9.32
CA SER A 749 33.71 3.75 8.19
C SER A 749 32.55 4.71 8.51
N ILE A 750 32.65 5.42 9.63
CA ILE A 750 31.70 6.45 10.05
C ILE A 750 32.09 7.76 9.37
N LYS A 751 31.14 8.40 8.67
CA LYS A 751 31.39 9.60 7.88
C LYS A 751 30.46 10.72 8.30
N LEU A 752 31.04 11.89 8.56
CA LEU A 752 30.31 13.14 8.77
C LEU A 752 30.76 14.14 7.71
N ILE A 753 29.86 14.46 6.77
CA ILE A 753 30.17 15.22 5.56
C ILE A 753 29.26 16.45 5.52
N ASN A 754 29.77 17.57 4.98
CA ASN A 754 29.02 18.82 4.77
C ASN A 754 28.23 19.33 6.00
N THR A 755 28.71 19.03 7.21
CA THR A 755 28.04 19.38 8.47
C THR A 755 28.87 20.41 9.24
N ASP A 756 28.24 21.49 9.68
CA ASP A 756 28.92 22.52 10.49
C ASP A 756 29.13 22.04 11.93
N GLU A 757 30.32 21.52 12.22
CA GLU A 757 30.72 20.99 13.53
C GLU A 757 30.83 22.08 14.61
N LYS A 758 30.93 23.37 14.23
CA LYS A 758 31.23 24.47 15.18
C LYS A 758 30.08 24.80 16.12
N LYS A 759 28.87 24.31 15.82
CA LYS A 759 27.67 24.52 16.66
C LYS A 759 27.65 23.65 17.92
N ALA A 760 28.56 22.68 18.03
CA ALA A 760 28.75 21.86 19.23
C ALA A 760 30.09 22.20 19.90
N LYS A 761 30.15 22.07 21.24
CA LYS A 761 31.41 22.25 22.00
C LYS A 761 32.45 21.19 21.62
N LYS A 762 32.00 19.97 21.33
CA LYS A 762 32.81 18.86 20.83
C LYS A 762 32.12 18.22 19.63
N ALA A 763 32.86 18.07 18.54
CA ALA A 763 32.32 17.47 17.32
C ALA A 763 32.13 15.96 17.46
N VAL A 764 33.18 15.24 17.85
CA VAL A 764 33.15 13.78 17.94
C VAL A 764 33.81 13.29 19.22
N GLN A 765 33.23 12.26 19.83
CA GLN A 765 33.80 11.52 20.95
C GLN A 765 33.83 10.03 20.65
N PHE A 766 34.90 9.37 21.06
CA PHE A 766 35.07 7.92 20.93
C PHE A 766 35.04 7.27 22.31
N GLY A 767 34.46 6.08 22.41
CA GLY A 767 34.41 5.28 23.64
C GLY A 767 34.22 3.79 23.36
N GLY A 768 34.26 2.96 24.40
CA GLY A 768 33.98 1.51 24.27
C GLY A 768 34.81 0.82 23.19
N ASN A 769 36.12 1.06 23.15
CA ASN A 769 37.09 0.50 22.19
C ASN A 769 36.97 0.97 20.73
N ALA A 770 36.14 1.96 20.40
CA ALA A 770 36.14 2.58 19.07
C ALA A 770 37.42 3.41 18.85
N SER A 771 38.09 3.20 17.70
CA SER A 771 39.29 3.97 17.30
C SER A 771 38.92 5.22 16.52
N GLU A 772 39.67 6.32 16.64
CA GLU A 772 39.47 7.52 15.81
C GLU A 772 39.59 7.24 14.30
N LYS A 773 40.36 6.22 13.91
CA LYS A 773 40.56 5.80 12.51
C LYS A 773 39.28 5.33 11.82
N VAL A 774 38.24 5.03 12.60
CA VAL A 774 36.94 4.60 12.07
C VAL A 774 36.13 5.78 11.52
N PHE A 775 36.51 7.02 11.83
CA PHE A 775 35.79 8.23 11.49
C PHE A 775 36.50 9.03 10.37
N SER A 776 35.73 9.61 9.46
CA SER A 776 36.24 10.49 8.41
C SER A 776 35.28 11.62 8.06
N ARG A 777 35.83 12.69 7.47
CA ARG A 777 35.09 13.87 6.99
C ARG A 777 34.98 13.95 5.45
N LYS A 778 35.31 12.85 4.78
CA LYS A 778 35.42 12.76 3.31
C LYS A 778 34.50 11.70 2.75
#